data_AF-A0A7V3DXH6-F1
#
_entry.id   AF-A0A7V3DXH6-F1
#
_cell.length_a   1.000
_cell.length_b   1.000
_cell.length_c   1.000
_cell.angle_alpha   90.00
_cell.angle_beta   90.00
_cell.angle_gamma   90.00
#
_symmetry.space_group_name_H-M   'P 1'
#
loop_
_entity.id
_entity.type
_entity.pdbx_description
1 polymer ?
#
loop_
_entity_poly.entity_id
_entity_poly.type
_entity_poly.pdbx_seq_one_letter_code
_entity_poly.pdbx_strand_id
1 'polypeptide(L)'
;MKTWKIPLFAKGGPVLLHLGKQWVPGILAMAWAVLLPWMTAVAEPPARMDVYYFGNSFTGNTAPFLHEKLGASAGKQWSNLANLGAGWPIWYHLFHLRQGNKGGMNLVNGEWTLNPEFKPTNWQAGTFHQKKWNAIMLQPFGWLLQYGLVKDAWDGKVVFDEPTDIGDVSSANGIIKIYLETNNSDGSVFIFQSWPENPLARLAGSTRGKELSHAQIEPIRRSYDFARDWLQRHDPSVMPWEGAGSHTRDYEFQLMEALIAAHPNLWKTGRLRLMPVPDVWSLLDRRIRAGRIAGLAGVGEFHTDGGHTRAGLPAYLCAATFYAVTFQSRPHDLDYKIFNEADYGKDPFNDWGVLLRITPELAPAVNDAIWDVVQAHPYTGFGGSREKLEALETAERAPDPVRIFEIAGNPGGGPARILCAMAPWQADVDRRAGKHSAWFAHYSGWYPLSRYVSEIRDKGAHKRLLAELTDKNWPTCRWDKLILHPANTSDAEADAAADLAKRFLDTHPQGEVVLFFGWPELKAAAELRKNLQLEPWQPLTIEQLAPLWKAFDYTAAWGGAAGAEMTTARVKQQLSTAQADRVRALDAGALWAALDAKLRAGALPGIASVSEFYKEGDLLRTGLPRYALAALRHAAIHRSHPEKLDAQIFDQPKTYPPDDLDPKTPKGPGNVVVRDEEFDNGPHLPITPAGKKLADDTIAEMLSIAK
;
A
#
# COMPACT_ATOMS: atom_id res chain seq x y z
N MET A 1 -11.77 30.60 -63.07
CA MET A 1 -10.92 30.94 -61.91
C MET A 1 -11.68 30.61 -60.63
N LYS A 2 -11.11 29.84 -59.68
CA LYS A 2 -11.80 29.45 -58.44
C LYS A 2 -11.69 30.58 -57.40
N THR A 3 -12.78 31.27 -57.13
CA THR A 3 -12.93 32.28 -56.06
C THR A 3 -13.37 31.60 -54.76
N TRP A 4 -12.79 32.00 -53.62
CA TRP A 4 -13.21 31.52 -52.30
C TRP A 4 -14.25 32.49 -51.73
N LYS A 5 -15.31 31.94 -51.12
CA LYS A 5 -16.37 32.70 -50.45
C LYS A 5 -16.27 32.41 -48.96
N ILE A 6 -15.90 33.41 -48.16
CA ILE A 6 -15.85 33.29 -46.69
C ILE A 6 -17.06 34.08 -46.15
N PRO A 7 -18.03 33.43 -45.48
CA PRO A 7 -19.13 34.12 -44.85
C PRO A 7 -18.65 34.80 -43.56
N LEU A 8 -18.79 36.12 -43.49
CA LEU A 8 -18.61 36.90 -42.27
C LEU A 8 -19.99 37.34 -41.76
N PHE A 9 -20.26 37.03 -40.50
CA PHE A 9 -21.50 37.43 -39.84
C PHE A 9 -21.26 38.71 -39.04
N ALA A 10 -21.79 39.83 -39.53
CA ALA A 10 -21.91 41.08 -38.80
C ALA A 10 -23.40 41.35 -38.46
N LYS A 11 -23.66 42.28 -37.53
CA LYS A 11 -24.99 42.76 -37.12
C LYS A 11 -25.72 43.55 -38.24
N GLY A 12 -25.88 42.93 -39.40
CA GLY A 12 -26.51 43.50 -40.60
C GLY A 12 -26.75 42.51 -41.76
N GLY A 13 -26.49 41.21 -41.58
CA GLY A 13 -26.63 40.19 -42.62
C GLY A 13 -25.29 39.71 -43.19
N PRO A 14 -25.29 38.63 -43.99
CA PRO A 14 -24.06 38.02 -44.51
C PRO A 14 -23.40 38.92 -45.56
N VAL A 15 -22.17 39.36 -45.31
CA VAL A 15 -21.33 40.05 -46.30
C VAL A 15 -20.39 39.04 -46.94
N LEU A 16 -20.48 38.88 -48.26
CA LEU A 16 -19.62 38.00 -49.04
C LEU A 16 -18.39 38.77 -49.53
N LEU A 17 -17.25 38.54 -48.90
CA LEU A 17 -15.98 39.12 -49.33
C LEU A 17 -15.39 38.28 -50.47
N HIS A 18 -15.24 38.89 -51.65
CA HIS A 18 -14.54 38.29 -52.79
C HIS A 18 -13.06 38.66 -52.74
N LEU A 19 -12.24 37.74 -52.23
CA LEU A 19 -10.79 37.91 -52.17
C LEU A 19 -10.12 37.16 -53.34
N GLY A 20 -9.30 37.89 -54.10
CA GLY A 20 -8.43 37.30 -55.11
C GLY A 20 -7.31 36.47 -54.46
N LYS A 21 -6.88 35.38 -55.12
CA LYS A 21 -5.87 34.42 -54.61
C LYS A 21 -4.60 35.07 -54.04
N GLN A 22 -4.21 36.24 -54.55
CA GLN A 22 -3.02 36.97 -54.13
C GLN A 22 -3.10 37.58 -52.71
N TRP A 23 -4.30 37.72 -52.15
CA TRP A 23 -4.49 38.34 -50.82
C TRP A 23 -4.69 37.34 -49.67
N VAL A 24 -4.96 36.07 -50.00
CA VAL A 24 -5.21 35.01 -49.00
C VAL A 24 -4.01 34.77 -48.07
N PRO A 25 -2.75 34.71 -48.55
CA PRO A 25 -1.59 34.54 -47.68
C PRO A 25 -1.40 35.74 -46.73
N GLY A 26 -1.62 36.97 -47.21
CA GLY A 26 -1.46 38.19 -46.41
C GLY A 26 -2.52 38.33 -45.32
N ILE A 27 -3.79 37.99 -45.62
CA ILE A 27 -4.88 38.03 -44.64
C ILE A 27 -4.74 36.90 -43.61
N LEU A 28 -4.30 35.71 -44.02
CA LEU A 28 -3.99 34.63 -43.08
C LEU A 28 -2.79 35.00 -42.20
N ALA A 29 -1.73 35.59 -42.76
CA ALA A 29 -0.58 36.06 -41.99
C ALA A 29 -0.95 37.18 -41.00
N MET A 30 -1.82 38.13 -41.38
CA MET A 30 -2.34 39.16 -40.46
C MET A 30 -3.26 38.57 -39.39
N ALA A 31 -4.19 37.67 -39.77
CA ALA A 31 -5.06 37.00 -38.80
C ALA A 31 -4.23 36.18 -37.80
N TRP A 32 -3.21 35.47 -38.28
CA TRP A 32 -2.24 34.78 -37.42
C TRP A 32 -1.46 35.76 -36.54
N ALA A 33 -0.93 36.87 -37.08
CA ALA A 33 -0.18 37.85 -36.30
C ALA A 33 -1.03 38.60 -35.25
N VAL A 34 -2.34 38.76 -35.48
CA VAL A 34 -3.28 39.37 -34.52
C VAL A 34 -3.79 38.35 -33.51
N LEU A 35 -3.95 37.07 -33.91
CA LEU A 35 -4.43 36.02 -33.01
C LEU A 35 -3.31 35.38 -32.17
N LEU A 36 -2.06 35.33 -32.65
CA LEU A 36 -0.91 34.77 -31.92
C LEU A 36 -0.68 35.41 -30.54
N PRO A 37 -0.72 36.75 -30.37
CA PRO A 37 -0.61 37.39 -29.06
C PRO A 37 -1.78 37.09 -28.13
N TRP A 38 -2.97 36.81 -28.69
CA TRP A 38 -4.17 36.46 -27.93
C TRP A 38 -4.26 34.96 -27.62
N MET A 39 -3.51 34.12 -28.34
CA MET A 39 -3.64 32.67 -28.22
C MET A 39 -2.89 32.08 -27.03
N THR A 40 -1.83 32.69 -26.52
CA THR A 40 -1.15 32.16 -25.32
C THR A 40 -0.29 33.23 -24.64
N ALA A 41 -0.88 34.27 -24.04
CA ALA A 41 -0.21 34.90 -22.90
C ALA A 41 -0.24 33.87 -21.76
N VAL A 42 0.72 32.94 -21.76
CA VAL A 42 0.95 32.07 -20.61
C VAL A 42 1.37 33.01 -19.50
N ALA A 43 0.49 33.21 -18.52
CA ALA A 43 0.80 34.04 -17.36
C ALA A 43 2.14 33.58 -16.80
N GLU A 44 3.06 34.52 -16.56
CA GLU A 44 4.34 34.16 -15.94
C GLU A 44 4.07 33.44 -14.62
N PRO A 45 4.79 32.35 -14.33
CA PRO A 45 4.59 31.64 -13.09
C PRO A 45 4.79 32.58 -11.89
N PRO A 46 3.93 32.50 -10.86
CA PRO A 46 3.97 33.45 -9.76
C PRO A 46 5.35 33.41 -9.08
N ALA A 47 5.92 34.57 -8.76
CA ALA A 47 7.14 34.65 -7.96
C ALA A 47 6.87 34.46 -6.46
N ARG A 48 5.62 34.74 -6.04
CA ARG A 48 5.16 34.66 -4.66
C ARG A 48 3.81 33.95 -4.57
N MET A 49 3.66 33.12 -3.55
CA MET A 49 2.39 32.52 -3.17
C MET A 49 2.17 32.58 -1.66
N ASP A 50 1.06 33.19 -1.25
CA ASP A 50 0.54 33.10 0.11
C ASP A 50 -0.65 32.12 0.11
N VAL A 51 -0.49 30.93 0.71
CA VAL A 51 -1.47 29.83 0.67
C VAL A 51 -2.07 29.55 2.05
N TYR A 52 -3.40 29.47 2.13
CA TYR A 52 -4.09 28.96 3.32
C TYR A 52 -4.52 27.50 3.10
N TYR A 53 -4.09 26.59 3.97
CA TYR A 53 -4.41 25.17 3.84
C TYR A 53 -5.58 24.80 4.73
N PHE A 54 -6.57 24.11 4.16
CA PHE A 54 -7.65 23.44 4.86
C PHE A 54 -7.43 21.93 4.73
N GLY A 55 -7.18 21.26 5.85
CA GLY A 55 -6.95 19.81 5.83
C GLY A 55 -6.85 19.18 7.20
N ASN A 56 -6.12 18.08 7.27
CA ASN A 56 -5.92 17.31 8.50
C ASN A 56 -4.49 16.76 8.58
N SER A 57 -4.29 15.65 9.29
CA SER A 57 -2.98 14.99 9.44
C SER A 57 -2.31 14.66 8.11
N PHE A 58 -3.06 14.34 7.04
CA PHE A 58 -2.47 14.10 5.71
C PHE A 58 -1.86 15.36 5.11
N THR A 59 -2.49 16.53 5.29
CA THR A 59 -1.85 17.82 4.96
C THR A 59 -0.69 18.09 5.91
N GLY A 60 -0.82 17.75 7.19
CA GLY A 60 0.27 17.82 8.17
C GLY A 60 1.52 17.05 7.72
N ASN A 61 1.34 15.84 7.17
CA ASN A 61 2.39 14.98 6.63
C ASN A 61 3.16 15.57 5.44
N THR A 62 2.65 16.63 4.80
CA THR A 62 3.41 17.38 3.77
C THR A 62 4.46 18.32 4.38
N ALA A 63 4.49 18.44 5.72
CA ALA A 63 5.31 19.36 6.49
C ALA A 63 5.19 20.83 6.03
N PRO A 64 3.99 21.45 6.13
CA PRO A 64 3.78 22.85 5.69
C PRO A 64 4.76 23.86 6.30
N PHE A 65 5.22 23.59 7.53
CA PHE A 65 6.24 24.39 8.23
C PHE A 65 7.60 24.46 7.52
N LEU A 66 7.87 23.56 6.55
CA LEU A 66 9.08 23.55 5.72
C LEU A 66 8.89 24.22 4.35
N HIS A 67 7.65 24.46 3.90
CA HIS A 67 7.36 24.95 2.55
C HIS A 67 7.99 26.31 2.24
N GLU A 68 8.08 27.21 3.23
CA GLU A 68 8.73 28.52 3.03
C GLU A 68 10.22 28.37 2.71
N LYS A 69 10.94 27.56 3.50
CA LYS A 69 12.35 27.25 3.25
C LYS A 69 12.54 26.55 1.91
N LEU A 70 11.64 25.61 1.58
CA LEU A 70 11.67 24.88 0.32
C LEU A 70 11.50 25.83 -0.88
N GLY A 71 10.48 26.71 -0.86
CA GLY A 71 10.28 27.71 -1.90
C GLY A 71 11.48 28.65 -2.05
N ALA A 72 12.05 29.10 -0.93
CA ALA A 72 13.22 29.97 -0.92
C ALA A 72 14.45 29.32 -1.58
N SER A 73 14.62 28.00 -1.44
CA SER A 73 15.73 27.27 -2.08
C SER A 73 15.73 27.36 -3.62
N ALA A 74 14.58 27.58 -4.24
CA ALA A 74 14.42 27.79 -5.69
C ALA A 74 14.07 29.25 -6.05
N GLY A 75 14.35 30.20 -5.16
CA GLY A 75 14.13 31.64 -5.41
C GLY A 75 12.65 32.06 -5.46
N LYS A 76 11.75 31.28 -4.86
CA LYS A 76 10.32 31.61 -4.75
C LYS A 76 9.96 32.07 -3.33
N GLN A 77 8.93 32.90 -3.20
CA GLN A 77 8.35 33.26 -1.91
C GLN A 77 7.12 32.41 -1.65
N TRP A 78 7.16 31.52 -0.67
CA TRP A 78 6.04 30.63 -0.33
C TRP A 78 5.65 30.79 1.14
N SER A 79 4.69 31.68 1.44
CA SER A 79 4.14 31.78 2.79
C SER A 79 2.92 30.90 2.93
N ASN A 80 2.75 30.27 4.10
CA ASN A 80 1.57 29.47 4.36
C ASN A 80 1.06 29.56 5.79
N LEU A 81 -0.22 29.22 5.95
CA LEU A 81 -0.81 28.87 7.24
C LEU A 81 -1.69 27.64 7.03
N ALA A 82 -1.52 26.64 7.89
CA ALA A 82 -2.28 25.41 7.82
C ALA A 82 -3.31 25.32 8.96
N ASN A 83 -4.59 25.24 8.58
CA ASN A 83 -5.69 24.95 9.48
C ASN A 83 -5.96 23.44 9.42
N LEU A 84 -5.47 22.74 10.44
CA LEU A 84 -5.43 21.28 10.48
C LEU A 84 -6.10 20.76 11.75
N GLY A 85 -6.92 19.73 11.62
CA GLY A 85 -7.39 18.95 12.76
C GLY A 85 -7.41 17.45 12.45
N ALA A 86 -7.17 16.62 13.46
CA ALA A 86 -7.04 15.18 13.30
C ALA A 86 -8.36 14.57 12.75
N GLY A 87 -8.27 13.90 11.59
CA GLY A 87 -9.44 13.30 10.93
C GLY A 87 -10.52 14.30 10.49
N TRP A 88 -10.22 15.61 10.45
CA TRP A 88 -11.21 16.61 10.06
C TRP A 88 -11.60 16.46 8.59
N PRO A 89 -12.90 16.31 8.30
CA PRO A 89 -13.42 16.40 6.94
C PRO A 89 -13.57 17.85 6.49
N ILE A 90 -13.64 18.06 5.18
CA ILE A 90 -13.67 19.42 4.61
C ILE A 90 -14.95 20.18 4.98
N TRP A 91 -16.07 19.48 5.18
CA TRP A 91 -17.32 20.09 5.67
C TRP A 91 -17.16 20.73 7.04
N TYR A 92 -16.27 20.17 7.87
CA TYR A 92 -16.02 20.69 9.21
C TYR A 92 -15.32 22.05 9.15
N HIS A 93 -14.35 22.20 8.25
CA HIS A 93 -13.73 23.49 7.95
C HIS A 93 -14.75 24.53 7.47
N LEU A 94 -15.67 24.13 6.59
CA LEU A 94 -16.75 25.01 6.12
C LEU A 94 -17.67 25.44 7.27
N PHE A 95 -18.04 24.52 8.15
CA PHE A 95 -18.85 24.81 9.33
C PHE A 95 -18.18 25.88 10.21
N HIS A 96 -16.89 25.72 10.52
CA HIS A 96 -16.12 26.70 11.30
C HIS A 96 -16.03 28.06 10.62
N LEU A 97 -15.83 28.10 9.29
CA LEU A 97 -15.82 29.36 8.54
C LEU A 97 -17.16 30.10 8.59
N ARG A 98 -18.29 29.38 8.56
CA ARG A 98 -19.64 29.99 8.60
C ARG A 98 -20.02 30.49 9.98
N GLN A 99 -19.68 29.75 11.04
CA GLN A 99 -19.98 30.14 12.42
C GLN A 99 -19.12 31.33 12.90
N GLY A 100 -17.94 31.53 12.30
CA GLY A 100 -16.97 32.54 12.74
C GLY A 100 -16.56 32.32 14.19
N ASN A 101 -16.25 33.40 14.92
CA ASN A 101 -15.85 33.34 16.33
C ASN A 101 -17.01 33.03 17.32
N LYS A 102 -18.24 32.78 16.84
CA LYS A 102 -19.44 32.80 17.70
C LYS A 102 -19.70 31.53 18.50
N GLY A 103 -18.86 30.51 18.38
CA GLY A 103 -18.98 29.32 19.21
C GLY A 103 -18.21 28.17 18.59
N GLY A 104 -16.93 28.07 18.89
CA GLY A 104 -16.24 26.80 18.74
C GLY A 104 -17.05 25.77 19.52
N MET A 105 -17.43 24.67 18.89
CA MET A 105 -17.96 23.56 19.66
C MET A 105 -16.94 23.25 20.75
N ASN A 106 -17.40 23.24 22.00
CA ASN A 106 -16.72 22.54 23.09
C ASN A 106 -16.78 21.03 22.80
N LEU A 107 -16.20 20.59 21.68
CA LEU A 107 -15.73 19.21 21.58
C LEU A 107 -14.58 19.14 22.58
N VAL A 108 -14.96 18.74 23.79
CA VAL A 108 -14.15 18.25 24.91
C VAL A 108 -12.65 18.54 24.74
N ASN A 109 -12.16 19.59 25.39
CA ASN A 109 -10.75 19.79 25.73
C ASN A 109 -9.69 19.71 24.60
N GLY A 110 -9.98 20.16 23.36
CA GLY A 110 -8.93 20.24 22.33
C GLY A 110 -8.43 18.87 21.84
N GLU A 111 -9.18 17.79 22.07
CA GLU A 111 -8.83 16.41 21.74
C GLU A 111 -8.56 16.15 20.24
N TRP A 112 -8.90 17.10 19.36
CA TRP A 112 -8.82 16.93 17.90
C TRP A 112 -7.97 17.98 17.18
N THR A 113 -7.26 18.86 17.91
CA THR A 113 -6.34 19.83 17.31
C THR A 113 -4.92 19.27 17.26
N LEU A 114 -4.23 19.34 16.12
CA LEU A 114 -2.90 18.71 15.96
C LEU A 114 -1.78 19.30 16.86
N ASN A 115 -2.04 20.39 17.57
CA ASN A 115 -1.08 20.92 18.52
C ASN A 115 -1.79 21.28 19.85
N PRO A 116 -1.38 20.65 20.97
CA PRO A 116 -2.01 20.82 22.29
C PRO A 116 -1.81 22.22 22.90
N GLU A 117 -0.88 23.03 22.37
CA GLU A 117 -0.70 24.44 22.75
C GLU A 117 -1.72 25.36 22.05
N PHE A 118 -2.37 24.91 20.98
CA PHE A 118 -3.48 25.65 20.39
C PHE A 118 -4.75 25.46 21.22
N LYS A 119 -4.97 26.39 22.15
CA LYS A 119 -6.31 26.69 22.70
C LYS A 119 -7.31 26.88 21.55
N PRO A 120 -8.62 26.56 21.74
CA PRO A 120 -9.54 26.13 20.70
C PRO A 120 -9.46 26.95 19.42
N THR A 121 -9.51 26.23 18.29
CA THR A 121 -9.35 26.54 16.85
C THR A 121 -9.89 27.86 16.29
N ASN A 122 -10.48 28.72 17.12
CA ASN A 122 -10.94 30.06 16.78
C ASN A 122 -9.84 30.96 16.19
N TRP A 123 -8.56 30.71 16.49
CA TRP A 123 -7.49 31.62 16.05
C TRP A 123 -7.11 31.51 14.57
N GLN A 124 -7.17 30.31 13.98
CA GLN A 124 -6.71 30.11 12.60
C GLN A 124 -7.76 30.56 11.58
N ALA A 125 -9.04 30.21 11.77
CA ALA A 125 -10.13 30.70 10.93
C ALA A 125 -10.27 32.25 10.98
N GLY A 126 -9.96 32.88 12.12
CA GLY A 126 -9.85 34.33 12.21
C GLY A 126 -8.76 34.90 11.29
N THR A 127 -7.61 34.23 11.21
CA THR A 127 -6.49 34.65 10.34
C THR A 127 -6.83 34.50 8.86
N PHE A 128 -7.66 33.52 8.49
CA PHE A 128 -8.19 33.40 7.12
C PHE A 128 -8.87 34.70 6.67
N HIS A 129 -9.69 35.33 7.51
CA HIS A 129 -10.38 36.57 7.16
C HIS A 129 -9.51 37.84 7.31
N GLN A 130 -8.43 37.80 8.09
CA GLN A 130 -7.58 38.96 8.37
C GLN A 130 -6.50 39.21 7.32
N LYS A 131 -5.99 38.14 6.68
CA LYS A 131 -4.97 38.23 5.62
C LYS A 131 -5.61 37.97 4.26
N LYS A 132 -5.23 38.76 3.25
CA LYS A 132 -5.56 38.46 1.85
C LYS A 132 -4.63 37.37 1.34
N TRP A 133 -5.18 36.20 1.03
CA TRP A 133 -4.43 35.04 0.54
C TRP A 133 -4.44 34.98 -0.99
N ASN A 134 -3.32 34.59 -1.60
CA ASN A 134 -3.24 34.42 -3.06
C ASN A 134 -3.84 33.09 -3.51
N ALA A 135 -3.86 32.10 -2.62
CA ALA A 135 -4.51 30.84 -2.86
C ALA A 135 -5.05 30.19 -1.60
N ILE A 136 -5.96 29.24 -1.81
CA ILE A 136 -6.33 28.24 -0.82
C ILE A 136 -5.95 26.85 -1.33
N MET A 137 -5.62 25.96 -0.41
CA MET A 137 -5.47 24.53 -0.67
C MET A 137 -6.51 23.78 0.13
N LEU A 138 -7.31 22.96 -0.54
CA LEU A 138 -8.37 22.16 0.06
C LEU A 138 -7.96 20.70 0.00
N GLN A 139 -7.90 20.03 1.15
CA GLN A 139 -7.78 18.59 1.24
C GLN A 139 -9.18 18.01 1.53
N PRO A 140 -9.88 17.44 0.53
CA PRO A 140 -11.01 16.57 0.78
C PRO A 140 -10.56 15.38 1.64
N PHE A 141 -11.36 15.01 2.63
CA PHE A 141 -11.07 13.86 3.48
C PHE A 141 -12.29 12.98 3.55
N GLY A 142 -12.57 12.41 2.39
CA GLY A 142 -13.35 11.20 2.25
C GLY A 142 -14.58 11.14 3.10
N TRP A 143 -15.52 12.05 2.89
CA TRP A 143 -16.88 11.98 3.44
C TRP A 143 -17.89 11.83 2.30
N LEU A 144 -17.52 11.00 1.31
CA LEU A 144 -18.20 10.77 0.03
C LEU A 144 -18.22 12.03 -0.86
N LEU A 145 -18.29 11.83 -2.18
CA LEU A 145 -18.45 12.95 -3.13
C LEU A 145 -19.73 13.74 -2.84
N GLN A 146 -20.81 13.01 -2.58
CA GLN A 146 -22.12 13.51 -2.22
C GLN A 146 -22.61 12.69 -1.01
N TYR A 147 -23.00 13.37 0.07
CA TYR A 147 -23.55 12.71 1.26
C TYR A 147 -25.06 12.89 1.33
N GLY A 148 -25.56 14.03 0.83
CA GLY A 148 -26.96 14.42 0.92
C GLY A 148 -27.23 15.28 2.15
N LEU A 149 -28.45 15.82 2.24
CA LEU A 149 -28.83 16.75 3.30
C LEU A 149 -29.01 16.03 4.64
N VAL A 150 -28.24 16.43 5.64
CA VAL A 150 -28.33 15.93 7.02
C VAL A 150 -28.63 17.06 8.01
N LYS A 151 -29.31 16.74 9.11
CA LYS A 151 -29.56 17.69 10.20
C LYS A 151 -28.46 17.69 11.26
N ASP A 152 -27.68 16.63 11.30
CA ASP A 152 -26.57 16.47 12.22
C ASP A 152 -25.46 15.59 11.63
N ALA A 153 -24.28 15.64 12.23
CA ALA A 153 -23.11 14.83 11.91
C ALA A 153 -22.41 14.33 13.18
N TRP A 154 -21.62 13.26 13.04
CA TRP A 154 -20.91 12.58 14.14
C TRP A 154 -21.84 12.17 15.28
N ASP A 155 -22.89 11.41 14.96
CA ASP A 155 -23.85 10.88 15.92
C ASP A 155 -24.50 11.99 16.79
N GLY A 156 -24.96 13.07 16.15
CA GLY A 156 -25.60 14.20 16.83
C GLY A 156 -24.65 15.18 17.51
N LYS A 157 -23.33 14.98 17.46
CA LYS A 157 -22.36 15.90 18.10
C LYS A 157 -22.31 17.27 17.40
N VAL A 158 -22.59 17.31 16.10
CA VAL A 158 -22.72 18.56 15.34
C VAL A 158 -24.14 18.64 14.82
N VAL A 159 -24.89 19.66 15.22
CA VAL A 159 -26.25 19.90 14.72
C VAL A 159 -26.22 21.14 13.82
N PHE A 160 -26.83 21.02 12.64
CA PHE A 160 -26.95 22.12 11.69
C PHE A 160 -28.29 22.82 11.88
N ASP A 161 -28.29 24.16 11.80
CA ASP A 161 -29.52 24.96 11.90
C ASP A 161 -30.52 24.63 10.78
N GLU A 162 -30.00 24.21 9.62
CA GLU A 162 -30.75 23.75 8.46
C GLU A 162 -30.14 22.46 7.88
N PRO A 163 -30.94 21.60 7.23
CA PRO A 163 -30.43 20.43 6.52
C PRO A 163 -29.28 20.83 5.57
N THR A 164 -28.10 20.27 5.80
CA THR A 164 -26.86 20.66 5.13
C THR A 164 -26.24 19.46 4.42
N ASP A 165 -25.77 19.64 3.18
CA ASP A 165 -25.01 18.61 2.49
C ASP A 165 -23.53 18.69 2.90
N ILE A 166 -23.08 17.65 3.59
CA ILE A 166 -21.72 17.51 4.12
C ILE A 166 -20.77 16.76 3.18
N GLY A 167 -21.22 16.41 1.97
CA GLY A 167 -20.37 15.79 0.95
C GLY A 167 -19.21 16.69 0.54
N ASP A 168 -18.12 16.08 0.06
CA ASP A 168 -16.88 16.79 -0.25
C ASP A 168 -17.06 17.83 -1.37
N VAL A 169 -17.91 17.56 -2.38
CA VAL A 169 -18.22 18.52 -3.45
C VAL A 169 -18.93 19.77 -2.91
N SER A 170 -20.00 19.58 -2.14
CA SER A 170 -20.78 20.67 -1.54
C SER A 170 -19.91 21.54 -0.64
N SER A 171 -19.10 20.88 0.19
CA SER A 171 -18.27 21.52 1.19
C SER A 171 -17.11 22.29 0.58
N ALA A 172 -16.38 21.70 -0.37
CA ALA A 172 -15.33 22.39 -1.10
C ALA A 172 -15.88 23.60 -1.88
N ASN A 173 -17.00 23.45 -2.58
CA ASN A 173 -17.69 24.56 -3.26
C ASN A 173 -18.06 25.69 -2.28
N GLY A 174 -18.55 25.35 -1.09
CA GLY A 174 -18.84 26.33 -0.03
C GLY A 174 -17.62 27.14 0.39
N ILE A 175 -16.48 26.48 0.63
CA ILE A 175 -15.23 27.15 1.02
C ILE A 175 -14.71 28.02 -0.13
N ILE A 176 -14.74 27.52 -1.37
CA ILE A 176 -14.32 28.27 -2.56
C ILE A 176 -15.14 29.56 -2.70
N LYS A 177 -16.47 29.49 -2.56
CA LYS A 177 -17.32 30.68 -2.61
C LYS A 177 -16.95 31.70 -1.55
N ILE A 178 -16.82 31.27 -0.29
CA ILE A 178 -16.40 32.16 0.81
C ILE A 178 -15.04 32.79 0.51
N TYR A 179 -14.07 32.02 0.03
CA TYR A 179 -12.75 32.53 -0.34
C TYR A 179 -12.82 33.61 -1.43
N LEU A 180 -13.51 33.35 -2.53
CA LEU A 180 -13.60 34.29 -3.64
C LEU A 180 -14.42 35.54 -3.31
N GLU A 181 -15.46 35.41 -2.49
CA GLU A 181 -16.34 36.51 -2.10
C GLU A 181 -15.73 37.40 -1.02
N THR A 182 -15.05 36.81 -0.04
CA THR A 182 -14.66 37.52 1.19
C THR A 182 -13.15 37.76 1.33
N ASN A 183 -12.33 37.02 0.58
CA ASN A 183 -10.87 37.10 0.71
C ASN A 183 -10.20 37.60 -0.57
N ASN A 184 -10.34 36.87 -1.69
CA ASN A 184 -9.67 37.21 -2.93
C ASN A 184 -10.38 36.64 -4.18
N SER A 185 -11.11 37.51 -4.89
CA SER A 185 -11.81 37.15 -6.14
C SER A 185 -10.89 36.67 -7.27
N ASP A 186 -9.63 37.08 -7.23
CA ASP A 186 -8.60 36.71 -8.21
C ASP A 186 -7.69 35.58 -7.72
N GLY A 187 -8.02 35.00 -6.57
CA GLY A 187 -7.28 33.92 -5.93
C GLY A 187 -7.27 32.62 -6.74
N SER A 188 -6.29 31.76 -6.42
CA SER A 188 -6.22 30.39 -6.93
C SER A 188 -6.75 29.38 -5.90
N VAL A 189 -7.27 28.27 -6.40
CA VAL A 189 -7.79 27.15 -5.62
C VAL A 189 -7.04 25.90 -6.04
N PHE A 190 -6.42 25.25 -5.05
CA PHE A 190 -5.76 23.98 -5.23
C PHE A 190 -6.51 22.89 -4.49
N ILE A 191 -6.78 21.77 -5.15
CA ILE A 191 -7.30 20.56 -4.53
C ILE A 191 -6.13 19.63 -4.26
N PHE A 192 -5.96 19.17 -3.02
CA PHE A 192 -4.98 18.19 -2.62
C PHE A 192 -5.68 16.88 -2.28
N GLN A 193 -5.51 15.89 -3.14
CA GLN A 193 -6.01 14.55 -2.87
C GLN A 193 -4.99 13.77 -2.03
N SER A 194 -5.48 13.18 -0.94
CA SER A 194 -4.72 12.24 -0.12
C SER A 194 -4.64 10.87 -0.79
N TRP A 195 -3.62 10.09 -0.40
CA TRP A 195 -3.35 8.76 -0.93
C TRP A 195 -4.20 7.67 -0.27
N PRO A 196 -4.34 6.48 -0.89
CA PRO A 196 -4.94 5.32 -0.25
C PRO A 196 -4.15 4.89 0.98
N GLU A 197 -4.88 4.55 2.04
CA GLU A 197 -4.32 3.89 3.21
C GLU A 197 -3.75 2.51 2.85
N ASN A 198 -2.71 2.08 3.57
CA ASN A 198 -2.25 0.70 3.56
C ASN A 198 -3.20 -0.15 4.44
N PRO A 199 -4.10 -0.95 3.83
CA PRO A 199 -5.15 -1.65 4.58
C PRO A 199 -4.56 -2.72 5.50
N LEU A 200 -3.42 -3.31 5.14
CA LEU A 200 -2.74 -4.31 5.95
C LEU A 200 -2.17 -3.70 7.23
N ALA A 201 -1.56 -2.53 7.13
CA ALA A 201 -1.03 -1.81 8.28
C ALA A 201 -2.17 -1.42 9.24
N ARG A 202 -3.30 -0.94 8.70
CA ARG A 202 -4.49 -0.61 9.49
C ARG A 202 -5.11 -1.84 10.17
N LEU A 203 -5.27 -2.95 9.44
CA LEU A 203 -5.80 -4.20 10.00
C LEU A 203 -4.90 -4.72 11.13
N ALA A 204 -3.59 -4.66 10.95
CA ALA A 204 -2.64 -5.12 11.95
C ALA A 204 -2.63 -4.22 13.21
N GLY A 205 -2.78 -2.90 13.07
CA GLY A 205 -2.91 -1.98 14.22
C GLY A 205 -4.24 -2.15 14.98
N SER A 206 -5.36 -2.20 14.25
CA SER A 206 -6.71 -2.29 14.84
C SER A 206 -6.97 -3.60 15.60
N THR A 207 -6.46 -4.73 15.10
CA THR A 207 -6.62 -6.04 15.76
C THR A 207 -5.79 -6.17 17.03
N ARG A 208 -4.71 -5.39 17.17
CA ARG A 208 -3.77 -5.48 18.30
C ARG A 208 -4.04 -4.47 19.42
N GLY A 209 -4.93 -3.50 19.20
CA GLY A 209 -5.20 -2.43 20.16
C GLY A 209 -3.97 -1.58 20.50
N LYS A 210 -2.92 -1.66 19.68
CA LYS A 210 -1.62 -0.97 19.78
C LYS A 210 -1.07 -0.76 18.37
N GLU A 211 -0.43 0.38 18.15
CA GLU A 211 0.32 0.65 16.93
C GLU A 211 1.45 -0.37 16.75
N LEU A 212 1.66 -0.82 15.52
CA LEU A 212 2.77 -1.69 15.17
C LEU A 212 4.09 -0.92 15.27
N SER A 213 5.15 -1.58 15.74
CA SER A 213 6.50 -1.01 15.62
C SER A 213 6.91 -0.91 14.15
N HIS A 214 7.86 -0.01 13.84
CA HIS A 214 8.38 0.11 12.48
C HIS A 214 8.94 -1.20 11.93
N ALA A 215 9.58 -2.02 12.77
CA ALA A 215 10.08 -3.33 12.36
C ALA A 215 8.95 -4.30 11.99
N GLN A 216 7.80 -4.23 12.66
CA GLN A 216 6.64 -5.09 12.39
C GLN A 216 5.89 -4.69 11.11
N ILE A 217 5.77 -3.39 10.85
CA ILE A 217 5.06 -2.88 9.67
C ILE A 217 5.94 -2.85 8.41
N GLU A 218 7.27 -2.83 8.55
CA GLU A 218 8.20 -2.78 7.41
C GLU A 218 7.90 -3.84 6.33
N PRO A 219 7.68 -5.11 6.68
CA PRO A 219 7.41 -6.12 5.66
C PRO A 219 6.04 -5.91 4.97
N ILE A 220 5.05 -5.36 5.70
CA ILE A 220 3.73 -4.98 5.17
C ILE A 220 3.86 -3.81 4.19
N ARG A 221 4.71 -2.83 4.50
CA ARG A 221 4.99 -1.70 3.61
C ARG A 221 5.61 -2.17 2.30
N ARG A 222 6.60 -3.07 2.38
CA ARG A 222 7.29 -3.59 1.19
C ARG A 222 6.40 -4.42 0.28
N SER A 223 5.39 -5.09 0.83
CA SER A 223 4.42 -5.87 0.05
C SER A 223 3.23 -5.07 -0.46
N TYR A 224 3.11 -3.79 -0.09
CA TYR A 224 1.96 -2.98 -0.46
C TYR A 224 1.89 -2.73 -1.96
N ASP A 225 0.72 -2.91 -2.57
CA ASP A 225 0.45 -2.66 -3.99
C ASP A 225 -0.34 -1.35 -4.12
N PHE A 226 0.39 -0.23 -4.13
CA PHE A 226 -0.20 1.10 -4.15
C PHE A 226 -1.07 1.36 -5.38
N ALA A 227 -0.54 1.04 -6.57
CA ALA A 227 -1.23 1.33 -7.83
C ALA A 227 -2.58 0.61 -7.91
N ARG A 228 -2.68 -0.61 -7.38
CA ARG A 228 -3.95 -1.34 -7.27
C ARG A 228 -4.99 -0.59 -6.46
N ASP A 229 -4.60 0.00 -5.33
CA ASP A 229 -5.53 0.70 -4.43
C ASP A 229 -5.89 2.09 -4.94
N TRP A 230 -4.94 2.77 -5.55
CA TRP A 230 -5.16 4.07 -6.15
C TRP A 230 -6.07 4.02 -7.40
N LEU A 231 -5.91 3.00 -8.24
CA LEU A 231 -6.64 2.86 -9.51
C LEU A 231 -8.01 2.17 -9.36
N GLN A 232 -8.47 1.94 -8.13
CA GLN A 232 -9.82 1.41 -7.90
C GLN A 232 -10.87 2.40 -8.40
N ARG A 233 -12.02 1.87 -8.83
CA ARG A 233 -13.19 2.71 -9.04
C ARG A 233 -13.71 3.18 -7.69
N HIS A 234 -14.20 4.41 -7.64
CA HIS A 234 -14.86 4.92 -6.46
C HIS A 234 -16.14 4.13 -6.21
N ASP A 235 -16.31 3.65 -4.97
CA ASP A 235 -17.52 2.98 -4.51
C ASP A 235 -18.12 3.74 -3.32
N PRO A 236 -19.24 4.47 -3.51
CA PRO A 236 -19.87 5.24 -2.44
C PRO A 236 -20.55 4.36 -1.38
N SER A 237 -20.66 3.04 -1.59
CA SER A 237 -21.19 2.11 -0.58
C SER A 237 -20.14 1.66 0.44
N VAL A 238 -18.85 1.88 0.15
CA VAL A 238 -17.75 1.60 1.06
C VAL A 238 -17.61 2.75 2.05
N MET A 239 -17.15 2.43 3.27
CA MET A 239 -16.91 3.46 4.29
C MET A 239 -16.01 4.57 3.72
N PRO A 240 -16.32 5.84 3.99
CA PRO A 240 -15.70 6.94 3.25
C PRO A 240 -14.17 7.01 3.39
N TRP A 241 -13.63 6.57 4.52
CA TRP A 241 -12.19 6.51 4.81
C TRP A 241 -11.55 5.12 4.53
N GLU A 242 -12.22 4.20 3.83
CA GLU A 242 -11.70 2.87 3.53
C GLU A 242 -11.59 2.64 2.02
N GLY A 243 -10.42 2.21 1.54
CA GLY A 243 -10.20 1.70 0.17
C GLY A 243 -10.86 2.53 -0.93
N ALA A 244 -11.82 1.92 -1.64
CA ALA A 244 -12.56 2.51 -2.76
C ALA A 244 -13.49 3.69 -2.38
N GLY A 245 -13.66 3.99 -1.09
CA GLY A 245 -14.58 5.02 -0.60
C GLY A 245 -14.20 6.44 -1.01
N SER A 246 -12.93 6.84 -0.94
CA SER A 246 -12.54 8.23 -1.29
C SER A 246 -11.07 8.47 -1.64
N HIS A 247 -10.23 7.45 -1.52
CA HIS A 247 -8.80 7.59 -1.78
C HIS A 247 -8.44 6.91 -3.10
N THR A 248 -9.16 7.23 -4.17
CA THR A 248 -8.97 6.67 -5.51
C THR A 248 -8.89 7.77 -6.58
N ARG A 249 -8.22 7.47 -7.70
CA ARG A 249 -8.16 8.37 -8.86
C ARG A 249 -9.56 8.69 -9.40
N ASP A 250 -10.44 7.69 -9.41
CA ASP A 250 -11.80 7.86 -9.92
C ASP A 250 -12.60 8.85 -9.05
N TYR A 251 -12.48 8.76 -7.72
CA TYR A 251 -13.05 9.74 -6.80
C TYR A 251 -12.50 11.15 -7.09
N GLU A 252 -11.18 11.28 -7.21
CA GLU A 252 -10.52 12.57 -7.47
C GLU A 252 -10.98 13.19 -8.79
N PHE A 253 -11.14 12.36 -9.83
CA PHE A 253 -11.61 12.80 -11.13
C PHE A 253 -13.04 13.31 -11.08
N GLN A 254 -13.94 12.58 -10.42
CA GLN A 254 -15.33 12.99 -10.26
C GLN A 254 -15.45 14.27 -9.41
N LEU A 255 -14.64 14.40 -8.35
CA LEU A 255 -14.56 15.62 -7.55
C LEU A 255 -14.13 16.82 -8.41
N MET A 256 -13.05 16.68 -9.17
CA MET A 256 -12.56 17.76 -10.02
C MET A 256 -13.56 18.15 -11.11
N GLU A 257 -14.24 17.19 -11.75
CA GLU A 257 -15.29 17.47 -12.74
C GLU A 257 -16.45 18.25 -12.13
N ALA A 258 -16.89 17.88 -10.92
CA ALA A 258 -17.95 18.60 -10.21
C ALA A 258 -17.53 20.03 -9.84
N LEU A 259 -16.29 20.23 -9.38
CA LEU A 259 -15.77 21.56 -9.06
C LEU A 259 -15.55 22.43 -10.31
N ILE A 260 -15.14 21.85 -11.43
CA ILE A 260 -15.03 22.55 -12.72
C ILE A 260 -16.42 23.01 -13.18
N ALA A 261 -17.44 22.16 -13.06
CA ALA A 261 -18.81 22.51 -13.39
C ALA A 261 -19.35 23.63 -12.49
N ALA A 262 -19.00 23.64 -11.20
CA ALA A 262 -19.38 24.69 -10.25
C ALA A 262 -18.61 26.01 -10.45
N HIS A 263 -17.35 25.94 -10.92
CA HIS A 263 -16.46 27.09 -11.06
C HIS A 263 -15.79 27.17 -12.44
N PRO A 264 -16.55 27.26 -13.55
CA PRO A 264 -16.00 27.20 -14.90
C PRO A 264 -15.01 28.33 -15.20
N ASN A 265 -15.20 29.51 -14.58
CA ASN A 265 -14.29 30.63 -14.72
C ASN A 265 -12.93 30.40 -14.05
N LEU A 266 -12.89 29.76 -12.87
CA LEU A 266 -11.63 29.39 -12.23
C LEU A 266 -10.87 28.39 -13.09
N TRP A 267 -11.57 27.38 -13.61
CA TRP A 267 -10.97 26.39 -14.52
C TRP A 267 -10.43 27.04 -15.79
N LYS A 268 -11.25 27.83 -16.50
CA LYS A 268 -10.87 28.50 -17.75
C LYS A 268 -9.67 29.43 -17.59
N THR A 269 -9.52 30.06 -16.42
CA THR A 269 -8.39 30.97 -16.12
C THR A 269 -7.18 30.25 -15.51
N GLY A 270 -7.22 28.92 -15.41
CA GLY A 270 -6.14 28.12 -14.83
C GLY A 270 -5.93 28.38 -13.34
N ARG A 271 -6.94 28.87 -12.62
CA ARG A 271 -6.90 29.17 -11.18
C ARG A 271 -7.47 28.04 -10.32
N LEU A 272 -8.18 27.08 -10.90
CA LEU A 272 -8.56 25.82 -10.23
C LEU A 272 -7.63 24.71 -10.72
N ARG A 273 -6.88 24.07 -9.82
CA ARG A 273 -5.94 23.00 -10.14
C ARG A 273 -5.95 21.90 -9.08
N LEU A 274 -5.43 20.74 -9.45
CA LEU A 274 -5.22 19.59 -8.58
C LEU A 274 -3.73 19.38 -8.29
N MET A 275 -3.42 18.94 -7.08
CA MET A 275 -2.12 18.43 -6.64
C MET A 275 -2.13 16.89 -6.73
N PRO A 276 -1.61 16.28 -7.82
CA PRO A 276 -1.81 14.86 -8.11
C PRO A 276 -0.80 13.98 -7.37
N VAL A 277 -0.65 14.18 -6.05
CA VAL A 277 0.32 13.46 -5.22
C VAL A 277 0.19 11.94 -5.35
N PRO A 278 -1.02 11.34 -5.31
CA PRO A 278 -1.15 9.89 -5.44
C PRO A 278 -0.77 9.37 -6.83
N ASP A 279 -0.98 10.13 -7.91
CA ASP A 279 -0.49 9.75 -9.25
C ASP A 279 1.03 9.79 -9.34
N VAL A 280 1.68 10.77 -8.68
CA VAL A 280 3.14 10.80 -8.55
C VAL A 280 3.63 9.53 -7.83
N TRP A 281 2.94 9.13 -6.75
CA TRP A 281 3.28 7.89 -6.03
C TRP A 281 3.07 6.65 -6.90
N SER A 282 1.97 6.56 -7.66
CA SER A 282 1.71 5.47 -8.60
C SER A 282 2.83 5.33 -9.63
N LEU A 283 3.25 6.42 -10.26
CA LEU A 283 4.33 6.41 -11.24
C LEU A 283 5.68 6.02 -10.59
N LEU A 284 5.96 6.58 -9.42
CA LEU A 284 7.19 6.31 -8.69
C LEU A 284 7.27 4.85 -8.24
N ASP A 285 6.18 4.27 -7.75
CA ASP A 285 6.10 2.86 -7.35
C ASP A 285 6.42 1.94 -8.53
N ARG A 286 5.86 2.23 -9.71
CA ARG A 286 6.17 1.51 -10.94
C ARG A 286 7.65 1.60 -11.30
N ARG A 287 8.26 2.79 -11.22
CA ARG A 287 9.70 2.99 -11.48
C ARG A 287 10.59 2.25 -10.50
N ILE A 288 10.24 2.27 -9.20
CA ILE A 288 10.95 1.54 -8.15
C ILE A 288 10.87 0.04 -8.43
N ARG A 289 9.65 -0.49 -8.68
CA ARG A 289 9.45 -1.92 -8.99
C ARG A 289 10.18 -2.33 -10.26
N ALA A 290 10.17 -1.51 -11.30
CA ALA A 290 10.93 -1.75 -12.52
C ALA A 290 12.46 -1.69 -12.34
N GLY A 291 12.96 -1.44 -11.12
CA GLY A 291 14.39 -1.34 -10.82
C GLY A 291 15.05 -0.07 -11.35
N ARG A 292 14.28 0.93 -11.80
CA ARG A 292 14.80 2.21 -12.31
C ARG A 292 15.21 3.16 -11.19
N ILE A 293 14.70 2.93 -9.98
CA ILE A 293 15.02 3.71 -8.78
C ILE A 293 15.49 2.73 -7.71
N ALA A 294 16.77 2.81 -7.36
CA ALA A 294 17.37 1.97 -6.33
C ALA A 294 17.09 2.52 -4.91
N GLY A 295 17.28 1.66 -3.90
CA GLY A 295 17.20 2.07 -2.49
C GLY A 295 15.80 1.99 -1.86
N LEU A 296 14.77 1.68 -2.63
CA LEU A 296 13.39 1.47 -2.15
C LEU A 296 12.82 0.15 -2.70
N ALA A 297 11.91 -0.47 -1.96
CA ALA A 297 11.13 -1.63 -2.39
C ALA A 297 9.84 -1.24 -3.12
N GLY A 298 9.28 -0.08 -2.79
CA GLY A 298 8.07 0.50 -3.36
C GLY A 298 7.60 1.68 -2.52
N VAL A 299 6.55 2.39 -2.96
CA VAL A 299 6.02 3.54 -2.21
C VAL A 299 5.27 3.13 -0.95
N GLY A 300 5.02 1.84 -0.73
CA GLY A 300 4.55 1.36 0.57
C GLY A 300 5.49 1.72 1.72
N GLU A 301 6.79 1.83 1.46
CA GLU A 301 7.78 2.32 2.45
C GLU A 301 7.56 3.77 2.89
N PHE A 302 6.71 4.54 2.20
CA PHE A 302 6.37 5.91 2.58
C PHE A 302 5.47 5.96 3.80
N HIS A 303 4.69 4.91 4.05
CA HIS A 303 3.75 4.88 5.15
C HIS A 303 4.49 4.77 6.48
N THR A 304 4.00 5.44 7.51
CA THR A 304 4.42 5.21 8.90
C THR A 304 3.48 4.22 9.59
N ASP A 305 2.20 4.28 9.26
CA ASP A 305 1.13 3.44 9.80
C ASP A 305 0.14 3.04 8.69
N GLY A 306 -1.15 2.92 9.00
CA GLY A 306 -2.20 2.67 8.02
C GLY A 306 -2.40 3.79 7.01
N GLY A 307 -2.17 5.06 7.34
CA GLY A 307 -2.52 6.20 6.48
C GLY A 307 -1.50 7.33 6.45
N HIS A 308 -0.77 7.60 7.53
CA HIS A 308 0.21 8.68 7.61
C HIS A 308 1.53 8.29 6.94
N THR A 309 2.33 9.30 6.58
CA THR A 309 3.66 9.09 6.00
C THR A 309 4.79 9.30 6.98
N ARG A 310 5.92 8.65 6.70
CA ARG A 310 7.20 8.90 7.36
C ARG A 310 7.71 10.32 7.07
N ALA A 311 8.68 10.78 7.84
CA ALA A 311 9.47 11.96 7.55
C ALA A 311 10.44 11.75 6.37
N GLY A 312 11.00 12.85 5.85
CA GLY A 312 11.98 12.83 4.77
C GLY A 312 11.33 12.75 3.40
N LEU A 313 11.67 11.70 2.64
CA LEU A 313 11.31 11.54 1.24
C LEU A 313 9.82 11.72 0.90
N PRO A 314 8.86 11.07 1.57
CA PRO A 314 7.45 11.22 1.20
C PRO A 314 6.92 12.63 1.48
N ALA A 315 7.31 13.25 2.61
CA ALA A 315 6.96 14.63 2.93
C ALA A 315 7.54 15.61 1.88
N TYR A 316 8.81 15.41 1.49
CA TYR A 316 9.45 16.19 0.42
C TYR A 316 8.74 16.03 -0.91
N LEU A 317 8.38 14.80 -1.31
CA LEU A 317 7.68 14.54 -2.56
C LEU A 317 6.34 15.28 -2.62
N CYS A 318 5.55 15.25 -1.53
CA CYS A 318 4.30 16.00 -1.44
C CYS A 318 4.54 17.51 -1.59
N ALA A 319 5.48 18.07 -0.83
CA ALA A 319 5.82 19.49 -0.88
C ALA A 319 6.38 19.93 -2.24
N ALA A 320 7.21 19.10 -2.88
CA ALA A 320 7.76 19.35 -4.21
C ALA A 320 6.68 19.25 -5.31
N THR A 321 5.69 18.37 -5.14
CA THR A 321 4.50 18.33 -6.02
C THR A 321 3.68 19.60 -5.88
N PHE A 322 3.45 20.07 -4.65
CA PHE A 322 2.75 21.33 -4.39
C PHE A 322 3.50 22.50 -5.01
N TYR A 323 4.82 22.55 -4.86
CA TYR A 323 5.66 23.55 -5.50
C TYR A 323 5.47 23.53 -7.02
N ALA A 324 5.56 22.35 -7.64
CA ALA A 324 5.53 22.20 -9.09
C ALA A 324 4.23 22.72 -9.71
N VAL A 325 3.08 22.44 -9.08
CA VAL A 325 1.77 22.91 -9.56
C VAL A 325 1.49 24.37 -9.20
N THR A 326 1.88 24.81 -7.99
CA THR A 326 1.65 26.17 -7.50
C THR A 326 2.46 27.19 -8.29
N PHE A 327 3.76 26.93 -8.43
CA PHE A 327 4.72 27.80 -9.11
C PHE A 327 4.93 27.43 -10.58
N GLN A 328 4.17 26.46 -11.10
CA GLN A 328 4.28 25.96 -12.47
C GLN A 328 5.73 25.72 -12.92
N SER A 329 6.55 25.19 -12.03
CA SER A 329 8.02 25.13 -12.18
C SER A 329 8.51 23.72 -11.91
N ARG A 330 9.53 23.30 -12.65
CA ARG A 330 10.15 21.98 -12.42
C ARG A 330 10.83 21.96 -11.05
N PRO A 331 10.66 20.90 -10.23
CA PRO A 331 11.15 20.89 -8.84
C PRO A 331 12.65 20.60 -8.68
N HIS A 332 13.44 20.63 -9.77
CA HIS A 332 14.84 20.22 -9.75
C HIS A 332 15.77 21.16 -8.98
N ASP A 333 15.39 22.42 -8.85
CA ASP A 333 16.17 23.43 -8.12
C ASP A 333 15.86 23.44 -6.61
N LEU A 334 14.96 22.56 -6.14
CA LEU A 334 14.59 22.47 -4.73
C LEU A 334 15.69 21.80 -3.91
N ASP A 335 16.01 22.37 -2.75
CA ASP A 335 16.93 21.75 -1.79
C ASP A 335 16.21 20.71 -0.93
N TYR A 336 16.29 19.45 -1.35
CA TYR A 336 15.71 18.32 -0.62
C TYR A 336 16.33 18.13 0.78
N LYS A 337 17.54 18.63 1.05
CA LYS A 337 18.23 18.42 2.34
C LYS A 337 17.49 19.05 3.50
N ILE A 338 16.68 20.08 3.23
CA ILE A 338 15.76 20.69 4.19
C ILE A 338 14.91 19.62 4.90
N PHE A 339 14.48 18.58 4.19
CA PHE A 339 13.67 17.49 4.74
C PHE A 339 14.50 16.38 5.41
N ASN A 340 15.80 16.27 5.10
CA ASN A 340 16.70 15.36 5.83
C ASN A 340 17.15 15.93 7.17
N GLU A 341 17.19 17.25 7.29
CA GLU A 341 17.77 18.00 8.41
C GLU A 341 16.69 18.64 9.31
N ALA A 342 15.42 18.54 8.94
CA ALA A 342 14.32 19.08 9.70
C ALA A 342 14.15 18.39 11.06
N ASP A 343 13.85 19.19 12.07
CA ASP A 343 13.26 18.70 13.32
C ASP A 343 11.76 18.57 13.11
N TYR A 344 11.31 17.32 12.90
CA TYR A 344 9.90 16.99 12.75
C TYR A 344 9.15 17.03 14.09
N GLY A 345 9.86 17.22 15.21
CA GLY A 345 9.29 17.35 16.54
C GLY A 345 8.60 16.08 17.05
N LYS A 346 7.98 16.21 18.22
CA LYS A 346 7.01 15.24 18.74
C LYS A 346 5.62 15.73 18.33
N ASP A 347 5.27 15.57 17.06
CA ASP A 347 3.88 15.78 16.65
C ASP A 347 3.04 14.63 17.24
N PRO A 348 2.10 14.89 18.17
CA PRO A 348 1.34 13.82 18.81
C PRO A 348 0.35 13.12 17.86
N PHE A 349 0.17 13.64 16.65
CA PHE A 349 -0.82 13.17 15.69
C PHE A 349 -0.24 12.71 14.36
N ASN A 350 1.04 13.00 14.11
CA ASN A 350 1.80 12.43 13.02
C ASN A 350 2.98 11.67 13.60
N ASP A 351 2.89 10.34 13.65
CA ASP A 351 4.08 9.51 13.85
C ASP A 351 4.95 9.63 12.60
N TRP A 352 5.83 10.62 12.57
CA TRP A 352 6.79 10.81 11.49
C TRP A 352 7.71 9.59 11.28
N GLY A 353 7.72 8.66 12.23
CA GLY A 353 8.39 7.40 12.15
C GLY A 353 9.89 7.51 11.86
N VAL A 354 10.46 6.44 11.29
CA VAL A 354 11.87 6.46 10.86
C VAL A 354 12.03 7.37 9.66
N LEU A 355 12.89 8.39 9.75
CA LEU A 355 13.27 9.25 8.62
C LEU A 355 13.62 8.41 7.38
N LEU A 356 12.88 8.58 6.29
CA LEU A 356 13.25 8.01 4.99
C LEU A 356 14.15 9.01 4.26
N ARG A 357 15.46 8.85 4.46
CA ARG A 357 16.46 9.80 3.97
C ARG A 357 16.45 9.91 2.44
N ILE A 358 16.51 11.15 1.96
CA ILE A 358 16.61 11.49 0.53
C ILE A 358 18.09 11.52 0.16
N THR A 359 18.50 10.75 -0.85
CA THR A 359 19.88 10.76 -1.37
C THR A 359 20.01 11.67 -2.61
N PRO A 360 21.24 12.08 -2.99
CA PRO A 360 21.47 12.83 -4.23
C PRO A 360 20.96 12.10 -5.49
N GLU A 361 20.90 10.77 -5.47
CA GLU A 361 20.42 9.94 -6.58
C GLU A 361 18.89 9.84 -6.58
N LEU A 362 18.26 9.75 -5.40
CA LEU A 362 16.80 9.68 -5.26
C LEU A 362 16.10 10.99 -5.62
N ALA A 363 16.68 12.14 -5.25
CA ALA A 363 16.03 13.43 -5.44
C ALA A 363 15.70 13.75 -6.92
N PRO A 364 16.62 13.61 -7.89
CA PRO A 364 16.31 13.81 -9.31
C PRO A 364 15.25 12.83 -9.82
N ALA A 365 15.31 11.54 -9.46
CA ALA A 365 14.35 10.54 -9.91
C ALA A 365 12.92 10.84 -9.44
N VAL A 366 12.78 11.32 -8.20
CA VAL A 366 11.51 11.77 -7.62
C VAL A 366 11.04 13.05 -8.30
N ASN A 367 11.93 14.02 -8.50
CA ASN A 367 11.62 15.27 -9.18
C ASN A 367 11.19 15.07 -10.63
N ASP A 368 11.76 14.08 -11.33
CA ASP A 368 11.34 13.67 -12.67
C ASP A 368 9.95 13.03 -12.65
N ALA A 369 9.69 12.11 -11.73
CA ALA A 369 8.35 11.52 -11.58
C ALA A 369 7.27 12.58 -11.29
N ILE A 370 7.57 13.55 -10.41
CA ILE A 370 6.70 14.69 -10.15
C ILE A 370 6.42 15.44 -11.44
N TRP A 371 7.46 15.80 -12.18
CA TRP A 371 7.32 16.64 -13.37
C TRP A 371 6.58 15.93 -14.51
N ASP A 372 6.86 14.65 -14.74
CA ASP A 372 6.20 13.83 -15.75
C ASP A 372 4.69 13.76 -15.48
N VAL A 373 4.29 13.46 -14.24
CA VAL A 373 2.88 13.42 -13.86
C VAL A 373 2.26 14.81 -13.97
N VAL A 374 2.91 15.84 -13.45
CA VAL A 374 2.37 17.22 -13.50
C VAL A 374 2.10 17.66 -14.94
N GLN A 375 2.95 17.29 -15.91
CA GLN A 375 2.72 17.60 -17.32
C GLN A 375 1.62 16.73 -17.97
N ALA A 376 1.55 15.44 -17.60
CA ALA A 376 0.61 14.51 -18.19
C ALA A 376 -0.81 14.63 -17.63
N HIS A 377 -0.96 15.07 -16.38
CA HIS A 377 -2.22 15.05 -15.64
C HIS A 377 -3.24 16.08 -16.17
N PRO A 378 -4.54 15.72 -16.35
CA PRO A 378 -5.55 16.62 -16.93
C PRO A 378 -5.83 17.87 -16.11
N TYR A 379 -5.67 17.83 -14.78
CA TYR A 379 -6.12 18.87 -13.85
C TYR A 379 -5.03 19.75 -13.22
N THR A 380 -3.78 19.65 -13.67
CA THR A 380 -2.64 20.44 -13.11
C THR A 380 -2.43 21.79 -13.79
N GLY A 381 -3.14 22.05 -14.89
CA GLY A 381 -3.01 23.29 -15.68
C GLY A 381 -1.89 23.28 -16.72
N PHE A 382 -1.25 22.13 -16.99
CA PHE A 382 -0.17 21.99 -17.99
C PHE A 382 -0.61 21.43 -19.35
N GLY A 383 -1.92 21.32 -19.60
CA GLY A 383 -2.44 20.77 -20.87
C GLY A 383 -2.25 19.25 -21.01
N GLY A 384 -2.18 18.55 -19.88
CA GLY A 384 -2.25 17.10 -19.78
C GLY A 384 -3.62 16.55 -20.19
N SER A 385 -3.76 15.22 -20.23
CA SER A 385 -5.02 14.53 -20.48
C SER A 385 -5.02 13.16 -19.79
N ARG A 386 -6.19 12.54 -19.64
CA ARG A 386 -6.27 11.18 -19.07
C ARG A 386 -5.47 10.19 -19.92
N GLU A 387 -5.56 10.31 -21.24
CA GLU A 387 -4.83 9.46 -22.19
C GLU A 387 -3.32 9.66 -22.08
N LYS A 388 -2.83 10.89 -21.86
CA LYS A 388 -1.40 11.15 -21.64
C LYS A 388 -0.92 10.53 -20.32
N LEU A 389 -1.70 10.68 -19.25
CA LEU A 389 -1.38 10.07 -17.96
C LEU A 389 -1.36 8.53 -18.05
N GLU A 390 -2.37 7.94 -18.67
CA GLU A 390 -2.43 6.49 -18.92
C GLU A 390 -1.28 5.99 -19.80
N ALA A 391 -0.92 6.75 -20.85
CA ALA A 391 0.21 6.44 -21.71
C ALA A 391 1.54 6.47 -20.94
N LEU A 392 1.74 7.48 -20.08
CA LEU A 392 2.89 7.60 -19.19
C LEU A 392 3.00 6.38 -18.26
N GLU A 393 1.92 6.02 -17.59
CA GLU A 393 1.89 4.85 -16.69
C GLU A 393 2.08 3.51 -17.41
N THR A 394 1.60 3.42 -18.65
CA THR A 394 1.78 2.24 -19.50
C THR A 394 3.22 2.10 -19.97
N ALA A 395 3.89 3.22 -20.31
CA ALA A 395 5.30 3.24 -20.68
C ALA A 395 6.23 2.85 -19.52
N GLU A 396 5.77 3.11 -18.29
CA GLU A 396 6.47 2.77 -17.05
C GLU A 396 5.97 1.45 -16.43
N ARG A 397 5.19 0.63 -17.15
CA ARG A 397 4.58 -0.58 -16.59
C ARG A 397 5.64 -1.54 -16.05
N ALA A 398 5.71 -1.66 -14.73
CA ALA A 398 6.37 -2.76 -14.06
C ALA A 398 5.55 -4.05 -14.23
N PRO A 399 6.17 -5.24 -14.15
CA PRO A 399 5.41 -6.47 -14.02
C PRO A 399 4.47 -6.35 -12.82
N ASP A 400 3.19 -6.63 -13.03
CA ASP A 400 2.23 -6.67 -11.93
C ASP A 400 2.74 -7.68 -10.88
N PRO A 401 2.72 -7.33 -9.58
CA PRO A 401 3.15 -8.27 -8.56
C PRO A 401 2.24 -9.51 -8.58
N VAL A 402 2.82 -10.70 -8.44
CA VAL A 402 2.07 -11.92 -8.17
C VAL A 402 1.44 -11.77 -6.79
N ARG A 403 0.13 -11.59 -6.74
CA ARG A 403 -0.63 -11.38 -5.50
C ARG A 403 -0.97 -12.72 -4.89
N ILE A 404 -0.58 -12.88 -3.63
CA ILE A 404 -0.66 -14.16 -2.95
C ILE A 404 -1.46 -13.98 -1.67
N PHE A 405 -2.54 -14.75 -1.57
CA PHE A 405 -3.30 -14.90 -0.35
C PHE A 405 -2.89 -16.20 0.32
N GLU A 406 -2.37 -16.13 1.53
CA GLU A 406 -1.88 -17.28 2.26
C GLU A 406 -2.72 -17.51 3.51
N ILE A 407 -3.28 -18.71 3.66
CA ILE A 407 -3.96 -19.15 4.87
C ILE A 407 -3.22 -20.37 5.42
N ALA A 408 -2.66 -20.25 6.62
CA ALA A 408 -2.10 -21.41 7.30
C ALA A 408 -2.97 -21.86 8.47
N GLY A 409 -3.22 -23.18 8.54
CA GLY A 409 -3.75 -23.83 9.72
C GLY A 409 -2.62 -24.15 10.73
N ASN A 410 -2.91 -24.08 12.03
CA ASN A 410 -1.98 -24.49 13.08
C ASN A 410 -2.54 -25.70 13.86
N PRO A 411 -1.91 -26.88 13.79
CA PRO A 411 -2.36 -28.05 14.56
C PRO A 411 -1.98 -28.04 16.04
N GLY A 412 -1.15 -27.11 16.56
CA GLY A 412 -0.68 -27.25 17.94
C GLY A 412 0.38 -26.28 18.47
N GLY A 413 0.60 -25.12 17.86
CA GLY A 413 1.33 -24.02 18.50
C GLY A 413 2.75 -23.70 18.02
N GLY A 414 3.44 -24.60 17.32
CA GLY A 414 4.86 -24.42 16.97
C GLY A 414 5.13 -23.88 15.55
N PRO A 415 4.90 -24.67 14.48
CA PRO A 415 5.60 -24.46 13.20
C PRO A 415 4.85 -23.59 12.18
N ALA A 416 3.51 -23.53 12.23
CA ALA A 416 2.71 -22.71 11.32
C ALA A 416 2.95 -21.19 11.51
N ARG A 417 3.39 -20.78 12.70
CA ARG A 417 3.75 -19.38 13.00
C ARG A 417 4.94 -18.89 12.17
N ILE A 418 5.96 -19.74 11.99
CA ILE A 418 7.16 -19.39 11.23
C ILE A 418 6.82 -19.24 9.74
N LEU A 419 5.96 -20.11 9.19
CA LEU A 419 5.63 -20.11 7.76
C LEU A 419 4.79 -18.90 7.35
N CYS A 420 3.82 -18.48 8.16
CA CYS A 420 3.07 -17.24 7.91
C CYS A 420 3.92 -15.98 8.09
N ALA A 421 4.87 -15.99 9.03
CA ALA A 421 5.80 -14.87 9.22
C ALA A 421 6.74 -14.67 8.01
N MET A 422 6.91 -15.69 7.15
CA MET A 422 7.72 -15.61 5.94
C MET A 422 7.01 -14.89 4.77
N ALA A 423 5.70 -14.68 4.77
CA ALA A 423 5.01 -14.12 3.62
C ALA A 423 5.52 -12.70 3.24
N PRO A 424 5.62 -11.77 4.20
CA PRO A 424 6.15 -10.44 3.89
C PRO A 424 7.64 -10.43 3.51
N TRP A 425 8.36 -11.47 3.91
CA TRP A 425 9.78 -11.67 3.62
C TRP A 425 9.99 -12.20 2.22
N GLN A 426 9.14 -13.13 1.84
CA GLN A 426 9.11 -13.71 0.52
C GLN A 426 8.88 -12.62 -0.53
N ALA A 427 8.08 -11.58 -0.21
CA ALA A 427 7.95 -10.39 -1.04
C ALA A 427 9.30 -9.69 -1.31
N ASP A 428 10.12 -9.48 -0.26
CA ASP A 428 11.44 -8.84 -0.41
C ASP A 428 12.43 -9.73 -1.18
N VAL A 429 12.42 -11.04 -0.89
CA VAL A 429 13.26 -12.04 -1.57
C VAL A 429 12.96 -12.12 -3.05
N ASP A 430 11.68 -12.22 -3.41
CA ASP A 430 11.23 -12.25 -4.80
C ASP A 430 11.67 -10.98 -5.54
N ARG A 431 11.52 -9.81 -4.89
CA ARG A 431 11.91 -8.51 -5.41
C ARG A 431 13.40 -8.41 -5.74
N ARG A 432 14.27 -8.86 -4.83
CA ARG A 432 15.72 -8.87 -5.10
C ARG A 432 16.10 -9.78 -6.26
N ALA A 433 15.31 -10.82 -6.52
CA ALA A 433 15.47 -11.69 -7.68
C ALA A 433 14.85 -11.14 -8.99
N GLY A 434 14.36 -9.89 -8.98
CA GLY A 434 13.70 -9.27 -10.12
C GLY A 434 12.30 -9.84 -10.40
N LYS A 435 11.69 -10.49 -9.41
CA LYS A 435 10.28 -10.91 -9.41
C LYS A 435 9.48 -9.99 -8.50
N HIS A 436 8.19 -9.83 -8.70
CA HIS A 436 7.38 -9.03 -7.80
C HIS A 436 6.28 -9.91 -7.23
N SER A 437 6.15 -9.94 -5.91
CA SER A 437 5.02 -10.57 -5.23
C SER A 437 4.48 -9.66 -4.15
N ALA A 438 3.16 -9.67 -3.98
CA ALA A 438 2.45 -8.93 -2.97
C ALA A 438 1.72 -9.95 -2.09
N TRP A 439 2.12 -10.04 -0.84
CA TRP A 439 1.65 -11.09 0.07
C TRP A 439 0.62 -10.55 1.05
N PHE A 440 -0.46 -11.29 1.20
CA PHE A 440 -1.39 -11.19 2.31
C PHE A 440 -1.41 -12.53 3.01
N ALA A 441 -0.94 -12.56 4.26
CA ALA A 441 -1.01 -13.76 5.08
C ALA A 441 -2.10 -13.59 6.13
N HIS A 442 -3.08 -14.49 6.09
CA HIS A 442 -4.02 -14.69 7.18
C HIS A 442 -3.57 -15.86 8.04
N TYR A 443 -3.40 -15.58 9.33
CA TYR A 443 -3.14 -16.61 10.31
C TYR A 443 -4.47 -17.03 10.96
N SER A 444 -4.89 -18.28 10.77
CA SER A 444 -6.16 -18.81 11.32
C SER A 444 -6.18 -18.90 12.86
N GLY A 445 -5.07 -18.59 13.54
CA GLY A 445 -4.91 -18.78 14.97
C GLY A 445 -4.31 -20.14 15.30
N TRP A 446 -4.69 -20.71 16.45
CA TRP A 446 -4.26 -22.03 16.94
C TRP A 446 -5.05 -23.19 16.30
N TYR A 447 -5.61 -22.99 15.12
CA TYR A 447 -6.64 -23.88 14.59
C TYR A 447 -6.27 -24.50 13.24
N PRO A 448 -6.54 -25.81 13.07
CA PRO A 448 -6.54 -26.47 11.76
C PRO A 448 -7.50 -25.77 10.78
N LEU A 449 -7.28 -25.92 9.46
CA LEU A 449 -8.15 -25.29 8.44
C LEU A 449 -9.61 -25.74 8.56
N SER A 450 -9.84 -26.99 8.97
CA SER A 450 -11.17 -27.56 9.22
C SER A 450 -11.95 -26.79 10.28
N ARG A 451 -11.31 -26.51 11.41
CA ARG A 451 -11.90 -25.70 12.47
C ARG A 451 -12.07 -24.25 12.02
N TYR A 452 -11.09 -23.71 11.30
CA TYR A 452 -11.19 -22.38 10.69
C TYR A 452 -12.46 -22.24 9.83
N VAL A 453 -12.67 -23.15 8.87
CA VAL A 453 -13.86 -23.16 8.01
C VAL A 453 -15.16 -23.32 8.81
N SER A 454 -15.17 -24.11 9.88
CA SER A 454 -16.35 -24.23 10.75
C SER A 454 -16.67 -22.94 11.52
N GLU A 455 -15.65 -22.27 12.10
CA GLU A 455 -15.86 -21.05 12.89
C GLU A 455 -16.13 -19.82 12.01
N ILE A 456 -15.60 -19.79 10.79
CA ILE A 456 -15.88 -18.77 9.79
C ILE A 456 -17.39 -18.63 9.53
N ARG A 457 -18.14 -19.74 9.55
CA ARG A 457 -19.56 -19.73 9.25
C ARG A 457 -20.38 -18.97 10.30
N ASP A 458 -19.87 -18.86 11.52
CA ASP A 458 -20.66 -18.41 12.67
C ASP A 458 -20.19 -17.07 13.30
N LYS A 459 -19.00 -16.55 12.96
CA LYS A 459 -18.42 -15.35 13.62
C LYS A 459 -18.05 -14.21 12.66
N GLY A 460 -18.37 -12.97 13.04
CA GLY A 460 -18.28 -11.77 12.19
C GLY A 460 -16.89 -11.39 11.65
N ALA A 461 -15.80 -11.60 12.40
CA ALA A 461 -14.44 -11.25 11.94
C ALA A 461 -13.97 -12.07 10.73
N HIS A 462 -14.41 -13.32 10.64
CA HIS A 462 -14.09 -14.22 9.54
C HIS A 462 -14.92 -13.97 8.28
N LYS A 463 -16.09 -13.33 8.44
CA LYS A 463 -16.94 -12.91 7.31
C LYS A 463 -16.25 -11.88 6.42
N ARG A 464 -15.43 -10.99 6.98
CA ARG A 464 -14.60 -10.03 6.22
C ARG A 464 -13.55 -10.75 5.38
N LEU A 465 -12.87 -11.76 5.94
CA LEU A 465 -11.88 -12.52 5.18
C LEU A 465 -12.52 -13.34 4.05
N LEU A 466 -13.67 -13.95 4.31
CA LEU A 466 -14.43 -14.59 3.24
C LEU A 466 -14.86 -13.59 2.18
N ALA A 467 -15.26 -12.37 2.56
CA ALA A 467 -15.55 -11.32 1.59
C ALA A 467 -14.30 -10.99 0.76
N GLU A 468 -13.11 -10.89 1.35
CA GLU A 468 -11.87 -10.67 0.59
C GLU A 468 -11.51 -11.83 -0.37
N LEU A 469 -11.90 -13.08 -0.04
CA LEU A 469 -11.73 -14.25 -0.92
C LEU A 469 -12.82 -14.36 -2.00
N THR A 470 -14.04 -13.91 -1.71
CA THR A 470 -15.25 -14.29 -2.47
C THR A 470 -16.08 -13.12 -3.01
N ASP A 471 -15.80 -11.89 -2.58
CA ASP A 471 -16.55 -10.73 -3.01
C ASP A 471 -16.08 -10.26 -4.39
N LYS A 472 -16.95 -10.46 -5.38
CA LYS A 472 -16.74 -9.99 -6.76
C LYS A 472 -16.73 -8.45 -6.85
N ASN A 473 -17.31 -7.78 -5.85
CA ASN A 473 -17.32 -6.32 -5.73
C ASN A 473 -16.07 -5.78 -5.02
N TRP A 474 -15.14 -6.65 -4.61
CA TRP A 474 -13.77 -6.28 -4.29
C TRP A 474 -12.85 -6.60 -5.49
N PRO A 475 -12.94 -5.84 -6.62
CA PRO A 475 -12.05 -6.03 -7.78
C PRO A 475 -10.56 -5.77 -7.45
N THR A 476 -10.31 -5.31 -6.24
CA THR A 476 -9.07 -4.86 -5.62
C THR A 476 -8.24 -6.02 -5.07
N CYS A 477 -8.85 -7.17 -4.85
CA CYS A 477 -8.21 -8.38 -4.33
C CYS A 477 -8.16 -9.48 -5.39
N ARG A 478 -7.77 -9.17 -6.63
CA ARG A 478 -7.42 -10.22 -7.61
C ARG A 478 -6.15 -10.90 -7.15
N TRP A 479 -6.29 -11.88 -6.25
CA TRP A 479 -5.17 -12.74 -5.90
C TRP A 479 -4.90 -13.67 -7.08
N ASP A 480 -3.64 -13.73 -7.50
CA ASP A 480 -3.21 -14.67 -8.53
C ASP A 480 -3.08 -16.07 -7.95
N LYS A 481 -2.76 -16.16 -6.65
CA LYS A 481 -2.52 -17.44 -5.97
C LYS A 481 -3.15 -17.46 -4.58
N LEU A 482 -3.74 -18.60 -4.24
CA LEU A 482 -4.11 -18.97 -2.89
C LEU A 482 -3.15 -20.05 -2.39
N ILE A 483 -2.45 -19.79 -1.28
CA ILE A 483 -1.64 -20.79 -0.59
C ILE A 483 -2.40 -21.27 0.63
N LEU A 484 -2.64 -22.57 0.71
CA LEU A 484 -3.26 -23.21 1.88
C LEU A 484 -2.23 -24.11 2.54
N HIS A 485 -2.18 -24.09 3.88
CA HIS A 485 -1.39 -25.04 4.66
C HIS A 485 -2.33 -25.99 5.41
N PRO A 486 -2.70 -27.14 4.82
CA PRO A 486 -3.40 -28.19 5.54
C PRO A 486 -2.54 -28.65 6.72
N ALA A 487 -3.12 -28.65 7.91
CA ALA A 487 -2.37 -28.96 9.13
C ALA A 487 -1.98 -30.45 9.23
N ASN A 488 -2.75 -31.32 8.59
CA ASN A 488 -2.52 -32.75 8.47
C ASN A 488 -3.25 -33.30 7.24
N THR A 489 -3.15 -34.61 7.02
CA THR A 489 -3.75 -35.30 5.87
C THR A 489 -5.13 -35.88 6.18
N SER A 490 -5.83 -35.37 7.20
CA SER A 490 -7.17 -35.85 7.54
C SER A 490 -8.19 -35.43 6.48
N ASP A 491 -9.26 -36.22 6.40
CA ASP A 491 -10.42 -35.94 5.56
C ASP A 491 -10.99 -34.54 5.81
N ALA A 492 -11.10 -34.14 7.08
CA ALA A 492 -11.63 -32.83 7.45
C ALA A 492 -10.74 -31.67 6.97
N GLU A 493 -9.41 -31.80 7.05
CA GLU A 493 -8.49 -30.79 6.51
C GLU A 493 -8.56 -30.73 4.97
N ALA A 494 -8.63 -31.89 4.31
CA ALA A 494 -8.77 -31.96 2.86
C ALA A 494 -10.07 -31.30 2.37
N ASP A 495 -11.19 -31.58 3.05
CA ASP A 495 -12.50 -31.03 2.72
C ASP A 495 -12.54 -29.51 2.95
N ALA A 496 -11.90 -29.03 4.03
CA ALA A 496 -11.77 -27.60 4.31
C ALA A 496 -10.89 -26.88 3.27
N ALA A 497 -9.76 -27.48 2.89
CA ALA A 497 -8.91 -26.96 1.85
C ALA A 497 -9.64 -26.93 0.48
N ALA A 498 -10.46 -27.95 0.19
CA ALA A 498 -11.27 -28.00 -1.01
C ALA A 498 -12.35 -26.91 -1.06
N ASP A 499 -13.06 -26.67 0.05
CA ASP A 499 -14.07 -25.59 0.14
C ASP A 499 -13.43 -24.22 -0.11
N LEU A 500 -12.28 -23.93 0.52
CA LEU A 500 -11.55 -22.67 0.32
C LEU A 500 -11.01 -22.54 -1.12
N ALA A 501 -10.39 -23.61 -1.65
CA ALA A 501 -9.89 -23.64 -3.02
C ALA A 501 -11.01 -23.40 -4.05
N LYS A 502 -12.16 -24.04 -3.87
CA LYS A 502 -13.33 -23.89 -4.74
C LYS A 502 -13.83 -22.44 -4.75
N ARG A 503 -14.07 -21.88 -3.56
CA ARG A 503 -14.53 -20.49 -3.39
C ARG A 503 -13.60 -19.50 -4.09
N PHE A 504 -12.30 -19.68 -3.90
CA PHE A 504 -11.28 -18.87 -4.55
C PHE A 504 -11.32 -19.00 -6.07
N LEU A 505 -11.32 -20.22 -6.60
CA LEU A 505 -11.27 -20.46 -8.05
C LEU A 505 -12.57 -20.10 -8.78
N ASP A 506 -13.71 -20.07 -8.09
CA ASP A 506 -15.01 -19.60 -8.61
C ASP A 506 -15.03 -18.07 -8.82
N THR A 507 -14.27 -17.32 -8.01
CA THR A 507 -14.14 -15.87 -8.10
C THR A 507 -12.89 -15.42 -8.86
N HIS A 508 -11.89 -16.29 -8.96
CA HIS A 508 -10.61 -16.07 -9.62
C HIS A 508 -10.41 -17.11 -10.74
N PRO A 509 -11.00 -16.89 -11.93
CA PRO A 509 -10.95 -17.85 -13.03
C PRO A 509 -9.54 -18.08 -13.60
N GLN A 510 -8.59 -17.19 -13.31
CA GLN A 510 -7.17 -17.35 -13.65
C GLN A 510 -6.29 -17.65 -12.43
N GLY A 511 -6.88 -17.71 -11.23
CA GLY A 511 -6.15 -17.98 -9.99
C GLY A 511 -5.62 -19.41 -9.94
N GLU A 512 -4.56 -19.61 -9.18
CA GLU A 512 -3.97 -20.91 -8.87
C GLU A 512 -4.06 -21.20 -7.37
N VAL A 513 -4.17 -22.47 -6.99
CA VAL A 513 -4.12 -22.89 -5.58
C VAL A 513 -2.87 -23.72 -5.36
N VAL A 514 -2.09 -23.37 -4.33
CA VAL A 514 -0.93 -24.13 -3.88
C VAL A 514 -1.25 -24.70 -2.51
N LEU A 515 -1.33 -26.02 -2.41
CA LEU A 515 -1.39 -26.75 -1.14
C LEU A 515 0.05 -26.91 -0.66
N PHE A 516 0.43 -26.12 0.35
CA PHE A 516 1.75 -26.18 0.96
C PHE A 516 1.72 -27.19 2.11
N PHE A 517 2.32 -28.35 1.90
CA PHE A 517 2.38 -29.39 2.92
C PHE A 517 3.62 -29.19 3.76
N GLY A 518 3.39 -28.93 5.05
CA GLY A 518 4.42 -28.95 6.06
C GLY A 518 4.87 -30.37 6.40
N TRP A 519 5.69 -30.45 7.44
CA TRP A 519 6.32 -31.69 7.91
C TRP A 519 5.27 -32.65 8.50
N PRO A 520 5.22 -33.95 8.14
CA PRO A 520 4.53 -34.97 8.92
C PRO A 520 4.97 -34.93 10.37
N GLU A 521 3.98 -35.17 11.23
CA GLU A 521 4.23 -35.42 12.64
C GLU A 521 5.21 -36.59 12.76
N LEU A 522 6.32 -36.38 13.46
CA LEU A 522 7.25 -37.46 13.78
C LEU A 522 6.45 -38.51 14.56
N LYS A 523 6.17 -39.67 13.97
CA LYS A 523 5.39 -40.73 14.64
C LYS A 523 5.95 -41.05 16.02
N ALA A 524 7.28 -41.08 16.14
CA ALA A 524 7.96 -41.26 17.41
C ALA A 524 7.73 -40.12 18.41
N ALA A 525 7.54 -38.87 17.94
CA ALA A 525 7.14 -37.75 18.79
C ALA A 525 5.66 -37.83 19.19
N ALA A 526 4.77 -38.24 18.28
CA ALA A 526 3.35 -38.49 18.60
C ALA A 526 3.20 -39.61 19.64
N GLU A 527 3.95 -40.71 19.45
CA GLU A 527 4.05 -41.81 20.41
C GLU A 527 4.69 -41.36 21.72
N LEU A 528 5.72 -40.53 21.70
CA LEU A 528 6.34 -39.98 22.90
C LEU A 528 5.37 -39.07 23.67
N ARG A 529 4.60 -38.21 23.00
CA ARG A 529 3.52 -37.43 23.62
C ARG A 529 2.50 -38.34 24.28
N LYS A 530 2.03 -39.36 23.57
CA LYS A 530 1.11 -40.36 24.11
C LYS A 530 1.67 -41.06 25.35
N ASN A 531 2.94 -41.46 25.32
CA ASN A 531 3.61 -42.13 26.43
C ASN A 531 3.79 -41.21 27.64
N LEU A 532 4.00 -39.91 27.40
CA LEU A 532 4.09 -38.88 28.44
C LEU A 532 2.73 -38.34 28.89
N GLN A 533 1.62 -38.91 28.38
CA GLN A 533 0.25 -38.45 28.63
C GLN A 533 0.06 -36.96 28.33
N LEU A 534 0.78 -36.49 27.31
CA LEU A 534 0.66 -35.15 26.79
C LEU A 534 -0.48 -35.10 25.77
N GLU A 535 -1.30 -34.07 25.84
CA GLU A 535 -2.24 -33.72 24.80
C GLU A 535 -1.49 -33.45 23.48
N PRO A 536 -2.12 -33.65 22.29
CA PRO A 536 -1.45 -33.45 21.00
C PRO A 536 -0.81 -32.07 20.80
N TRP A 537 -1.31 -31.05 21.51
CA TRP A 537 -0.82 -29.67 21.48
C TRP A 537 0.27 -29.37 22.53
N GLN A 538 0.53 -30.27 23.47
CA GLN A 538 1.57 -30.06 24.49
C GLN A 538 2.97 -30.29 23.88
N PRO A 539 3.92 -29.37 24.09
CA PRO A 539 5.26 -29.47 23.51
C PRO A 539 6.11 -30.54 24.21
N LEU A 540 6.98 -31.20 23.45
CA LEU A 540 8.05 -32.05 23.99
C LEU A 540 9.30 -31.19 24.20
N THR A 541 10.09 -31.48 25.23
CA THR A 541 11.35 -30.76 25.49
C THR A 541 12.42 -31.11 24.46
N ILE A 542 13.47 -30.29 24.36
CA ILE A 542 14.60 -30.52 23.45
C ILE A 542 15.29 -31.84 23.79
N GLU A 543 15.50 -32.13 25.08
CA GLU A 543 16.13 -33.37 25.52
C GLU A 543 15.32 -34.60 25.11
N GLN A 544 13.99 -34.46 25.07
CA GLN A 544 13.06 -35.52 24.66
C GLN A 544 13.08 -35.75 23.14
N LEU A 545 13.25 -34.69 22.33
CA LEU A 545 13.20 -34.78 20.88
C LEU A 545 14.54 -35.04 20.20
N ALA A 546 15.65 -34.57 20.78
CA ALA A 546 16.97 -34.67 20.16
C ALA A 546 17.39 -36.11 19.78
N PRO A 547 17.12 -37.15 20.60
CA PRO A 547 17.41 -38.54 20.21
C PRO A 547 16.54 -39.01 19.03
N LEU A 548 15.27 -38.59 19.01
CA LEU A 548 14.33 -38.96 17.94
C LEU A 548 14.76 -38.38 16.60
N TRP A 549 15.20 -37.11 16.55
CA TRP A 549 15.67 -36.50 15.29
C TRP A 549 16.96 -37.09 14.77
N LYS A 550 17.93 -37.39 15.65
CA LYS A 550 19.19 -38.02 15.22
C LYS A 550 18.95 -39.40 14.60
N ALA A 551 17.96 -40.13 15.11
CA ALA A 551 17.56 -41.43 14.57
C ALA A 551 16.56 -41.31 13.41
N PHE A 552 16.10 -40.09 13.10
CA PHE A 552 15.04 -39.89 12.13
C PHE A 552 15.60 -39.98 10.70
N ASP A 553 15.06 -40.93 9.95
CA ASP A 553 15.33 -41.06 8.53
C ASP A 553 14.30 -40.25 7.74
N TYR A 554 14.67 -39.03 7.37
CA TYR A 554 13.82 -38.14 6.58
C TYR A 554 13.52 -38.74 5.20
N THR A 555 14.43 -39.52 4.62
CA THR A 555 14.20 -40.20 3.34
C THR A 555 13.15 -41.30 3.48
N ALA A 556 13.20 -42.11 4.55
CA ALA A 556 12.21 -43.17 4.77
C ALA A 556 10.84 -42.63 5.19
N ALA A 557 10.80 -41.59 6.03
CA ALA A 557 9.54 -41.02 6.49
C ALA A 557 8.78 -40.23 5.42
N TRP A 558 9.48 -39.71 4.40
CA TRP A 558 8.90 -39.01 3.25
C TRP A 558 8.90 -39.81 1.95
N GLY A 559 9.47 -41.01 1.95
CA GLY A 559 9.34 -41.96 0.85
C GLY A 559 7.89 -42.37 0.55
N GLY A 560 6.94 -41.99 1.41
CA GLY A 560 5.51 -42.04 1.16
C GLY A 560 4.91 -40.65 0.97
N ALA A 561 5.15 -40.00 -0.18
CA ALA A 561 4.41 -38.81 -0.65
C ALA A 561 2.87 -39.00 -0.64
N ALA A 562 2.41 -40.25 -0.43
CA ALA A 562 1.03 -40.68 -0.29
C ALA A 562 0.16 -39.73 0.56
N GLY A 563 0.66 -39.15 1.66
CA GLY A 563 -0.14 -38.21 2.47
C GLY A 563 -0.54 -36.93 1.71
N ALA A 564 0.45 -36.20 1.22
CA ALA A 564 0.24 -34.97 0.44
C ALA A 564 -0.47 -35.26 -0.89
N GLU A 565 -0.13 -36.38 -1.54
CA GLU A 565 -0.79 -36.84 -2.77
C GLU A 565 -2.27 -37.19 -2.52
N MET A 566 -2.59 -37.91 -1.45
CA MET A 566 -3.97 -38.26 -1.09
C MET A 566 -4.79 -37.02 -0.75
N THR A 567 -4.27 -36.12 0.08
CA THR A 567 -4.96 -34.85 0.39
C THR A 567 -5.16 -34.01 -0.87
N THR A 568 -4.13 -33.90 -1.72
CA THR A 568 -4.24 -33.17 -2.99
C THR A 568 -5.25 -33.82 -3.95
N ALA A 569 -5.23 -35.14 -4.09
CA ALA A 569 -6.17 -35.89 -4.91
C ALA A 569 -7.60 -35.69 -4.41
N ARG A 570 -7.83 -35.73 -3.09
CA ARG A 570 -9.13 -35.48 -2.48
C ARG A 570 -9.61 -34.05 -2.69
N VAL A 571 -8.73 -33.06 -2.55
CA VAL A 571 -9.06 -31.66 -2.88
C VAL A 571 -9.48 -31.55 -4.35
N LYS A 572 -8.70 -32.13 -5.27
CA LYS A 572 -9.01 -32.12 -6.71
C LYS A 572 -10.32 -32.83 -7.05
N GLN A 573 -10.67 -33.92 -6.39
CA GLN A 573 -11.92 -34.66 -6.60
C GLN A 573 -13.18 -33.81 -6.29
N GLN A 574 -13.06 -32.78 -5.45
CA GLN A 574 -14.16 -31.89 -5.08
C GLN A 574 -14.28 -30.65 -6.00
N LEU A 575 -13.38 -30.52 -6.96
CA LEU A 575 -13.30 -29.41 -7.90
C LEU A 575 -13.72 -29.85 -9.30
N SER A 576 -14.12 -28.90 -10.16
CA SER A 576 -14.25 -29.19 -11.59
C SER A 576 -12.88 -29.53 -12.19
N THR A 577 -12.84 -30.26 -13.31
CA THR A 577 -11.57 -30.61 -13.98
C THR A 577 -10.69 -29.37 -14.24
N ALA A 578 -11.28 -28.29 -14.78
CA ALA A 578 -10.56 -27.04 -15.05
C ALA A 578 -10.05 -26.31 -13.78
N GLN A 579 -10.68 -26.55 -12.62
CA GLN A 579 -10.20 -26.04 -11.33
C GLN A 579 -9.10 -26.95 -10.76
N ALA A 580 -9.27 -28.27 -10.85
CA ALA A 580 -8.31 -29.26 -10.37
C ALA A 580 -6.93 -29.13 -11.06
N ASP A 581 -6.90 -28.76 -12.34
CA ASP A 581 -5.66 -28.50 -13.10
C ASP A 581 -4.87 -27.28 -12.58
N ARG A 582 -5.55 -26.38 -11.85
CA ARG A 582 -4.99 -25.18 -11.23
C ARG A 582 -4.59 -25.39 -9.76
N VAL A 583 -4.80 -26.58 -9.21
CA VAL A 583 -4.35 -26.97 -7.87
C VAL A 583 -3.02 -27.72 -7.95
N ARG A 584 -2.04 -27.27 -7.17
CA ARG A 584 -0.70 -27.85 -7.09
C ARG A 584 -0.36 -28.18 -5.64
N ALA A 585 0.37 -29.27 -5.43
CA ALA A 585 0.98 -29.57 -4.16
C ALA A 585 2.42 -29.02 -4.16
N LEU A 586 2.81 -28.38 -3.06
CA LEU A 586 4.19 -28.06 -2.76
C LEU A 586 4.57 -28.81 -1.49
N ASP A 587 5.31 -29.91 -1.64
CA ASP A 587 5.74 -30.76 -0.54
C ASP A 587 7.10 -30.30 -0.03
N ALA A 588 7.10 -29.45 1.01
CA ALA A 588 8.33 -29.03 1.67
C ALA A 588 9.10 -30.23 2.24
N GLY A 589 8.38 -31.26 2.61
CA GLY A 589 8.89 -32.55 3.02
C GLY A 589 9.76 -33.28 2.01
N ALA A 590 9.30 -33.33 0.76
CA ALA A 590 10.07 -33.91 -0.34
C ALA A 590 11.40 -33.16 -0.54
N LEU A 591 11.42 -31.84 -0.29
CA LEU A 591 12.66 -31.05 -0.31
C LEU A 591 13.62 -31.50 0.77
N TRP A 592 13.12 -31.78 1.97
CA TRP A 592 13.94 -32.26 3.07
C TRP A 592 14.47 -33.66 2.84
N ALA A 593 13.65 -34.57 2.31
CA ALA A 593 14.12 -35.91 1.95
C ALA A 593 15.25 -35.85 0.91
N ALA A 594 15.09 -35.01 -0.12
CA ALA A 594 16.09 -34.84 -1.17
C ALA A 594 17.38 -34.19 -0.64
N LEU A 595 17.26 -33.16 0.20
CA LEU A 595 18.41 -32.53 0.84
C LEU A 595 19.11 -33.49 1.82
N ASP A 596 18.36 -34.26 2.62
CA ASP A 596 18.93 -35.21 3.59
C ASP A 596 19.74 -36.30 2.87
N ALA A 597 19.21 -36.84 1.77
CA ALA A 597 19.94 -37.80 0.94
C ALA A 597 21.26 -37.23 0.41
N LYS A 598 21.26 -35.99 -0.11
CA LYS A 598 22.47 -35.32 -0.61
C LYS A 598 23.46 -34.99 0.52
N LEU A 599 22.98 -34.51 1.67
CA LEU A 599 23.82 -34.19 2.84
C LEU A 599 24.50 -35.44 3.40
N ARG A 600 23.76 -36.55 3.54
CA ARG A 600 24.33 -37.85 3.96
C ARG A 600 25.36 -38.39 2.98
N ALA A 601 25.23 -38.06 1.69
CA ALA A 601 26.23 -38.36 0.67
C ALA A 601 27.45 -37.40 0.70
N GLY A 602 27.51 -36.47 1.65
CA GLY A 602 28.63 -35.54 1.82
C GLY A 602 28.58 -34.31 0.93
N ALA A 603 27.41 -33.93 0.38
CA ALA A 603 27.28 -32.79 -0.52
C ALA A 603 27.63 -31.44 0.13
N LEU A 604 27.62 -31.34 1.46
CA LEU A 604 28.01 -30.14 2.19
C LEU A 604 28.86 -30.52 3.42
N PRO A 605 30.18 -30.26 3.42
CA PRO A 605 31.04 -30.57 4.56
C PRO A 605 30.57 -29.88 5.83
N GLY A 606 30.52 -30.64 6.93
CA GLY A 606 30.13 -30.13 8.26
C GLY A 606 28.62 -30.15 8.55
N ILE A 607 27.78 -30.63 7.62
CA ILE A 607 26.36 -30.89 7.86
C ILE A 607 26.07 -32.33 7.42
N ALA A 608 25.80 -33.22 8.38
CA ALA A 608 25.61 -34.64 8.11
C ALA A 608 24.20 -34.95 7.59
N SER A 609 23.20 -34.14 7.95
CA SER A 609 21.79 -34.44 7.69
C SER A 609 20.89 -33.20 7.90
N VAL A 610 19.68 -33.21 7.32
CA VAL A 610 18.63 -32.21 7.57
C VAL A 610 18.18 -32.18 9.03
N SER A 611 18.42 -33.22 9.83
CA SER A 611 18.19 -33.17 11.29
C SER A 611 18.91 -31.98 11.96
N GLU A 612 20.04 -31.55 11.41
CA GLU A 612 20.79 -30.40 11.90
C GLU A 612 20.13 -29.06 11.57
N PHE A 613 19.14 -29.02 10.68
CA PHE A 613 18.40 -27.81 10.33
C PHE A 613 17.45 -27.35 11.45
N TYR A 614 17.24 -28.19 12.46
CA TYR A 614 16.33 -27.92 13.56
C TYR A 614 17.07 -27.50 14.82
N LYS A 615 16.43 -26.63 15.61
CA LYS A 615 16.94 -26.20 16.91
C LYS A 615 16.16 -26.84 18.06
N GLU A 616 14.85 -26.60 18.10
CA GLU A 616 13.94 -27.00 19.18
C GLU A 616 12.60 -27.38 18.57
N GLY A 617 12.01 -28.49 18.98
CA GLY A 617 10.80 -28.97 18.33
C GLY A 617 10.90 -29.05 16.80
N ASP A 618 9.86 -28.52 16.19
CA ASP A 618 9.67 -28.36 14.75
C ASP A 618 10.20 -27.01 14.23
N LEU A 619 11.01 -26.29 15.01
CA LEU A 619 11.52 -24.96 14.65
C LEU A 619 12.83 -25.06 13.86
N LEU A 620 12.82 -24.44 12.68
CA LEU A 620 13.98 -24.30 11.82
C LEU A 620 14.99 -23.28 12.37
N ARG A 621 16.27 -23.65 12.33
CA ARG A 621 17.40 -22.73 12.48
C ARG A 621 17.37 -21.65 11.40
N THR A 622 17.95 -20.50 11.71
CA THR A 622 18.19 -19.43 10.72
C THR A 622 19.25 -19.82 9.70
N GLY A 623 19.30 -19.11 8.57
CA GLY A 623 20.20 -19.39 7.47
C GLY A 623 19.67 -20.42 6.49
N LEU A 624 20.48 -21.43 6.15
CA LEU A 624 20.24 -22.36 5.03
C LEU A 624 18.84 -23.02 5.02
N PRO A 625 18.27 -23.48 6.15
CA PRO A 625 16.95 -24.12 6.12
C PRO A 625 15.83 -23.17 5.72
N ARG A 626 15.81 -21.95 6.28
CA ARG A 626 14.79 -20.95 5.95
C ARG A 626 14.94 -20.45 4.51
N TYR A 627 16.19 -20.32 4.04
CA TYR A 627 16.45 -20.03 2.64
C TYR A 627 15.89 -21.11 1.72
N ALA A 628 16.13 -22.40 1.99
CA ALA A 628 15.65 -23.48 1.13
C ALA A 628 14.12 -23.50 1.00
N LEU A 629 13.38 -23.24 2.10
CA LEU A 629 11.92 -23.08 2.02
C LEU A 629 11.49 -21.86 1.21
N ALA A 630 12.12 -20.72 1.43
CA ALA A 630 11.80 -19.50 0.69
C ALA A 630 12.10 -19.66 -0.81
N ALA A 631 13.20 -20.34 -1.14
CA ALA A 631 13.58 -20.68 -2.49
C ALA A 631 12.60 -21.65 -3.15
N LEU A 632 12.11 -22.66 -2.42
CA LEU A 632 11.08 -23.58 -2.90
C LEU A 632 9.78 -22.83 -3.22
N ARG A 633 9.34 -21.95 -2.31
CA ARG A 633 8.15 -21.11 -2.51
C ARG A 633 8.31 -20.22 -3.73
N HIS A 634 9.42 -19.48 -3.81
CA HIS A 634 9.75 -18.63 -4.95
C HIS A 634 9.65 -19.41 -6.27
N ALA A 635 10.35 -20.54 -6.34
CA ALA A 635 10.43 -21.34 -7.55
C ALA A 635 9.07 -21.90 -7.97
N ALA A 636 8.24 -22.32 -7.02
CA ALA A 636 6.89 -22.81 -7.30
C ALA A 636 5.94 -21.68 -7.75
N ILE A 637 6.03 -20.51 -7.12
CA ILE A 637 5.17 -19.35 -7.37
C ILE A 637 5.51 -18.71 -8.71
N HIS A 638 6.79 -18.41 -8.95
CA HIS A 638 7.27 -17.69 -10.12
C HIS A 638 7.68 -18.60 -11.28
N ARG A 639 7.69 -19.92 -11.07
CA ARG A 639 8.15 -20.93 -12.03
C ARG A 639 9.54 -20.59 -12.58
N SER A 640 10.44 -20.17 -11.68
CA SER A 640 11.79 -19.73 -12.01
C SER A 640 12.83 -20.36 -11.10
N HIS A 641 14.04 -20.52 -11.62
CA HIS A 641 15.17 -21.04 -10.85
C HIS A 641 15.51 -20.08 -9.70
N PRO A 642 15.77 -20.58 -8.46
CA PRO A 642 16.03 -19.74 -7.29
C PRO A 642 17.45 -19.12 -7.25
N GLU A 643 18.27 -19.33 -8.29
CA GLU A 643 19.67 -18.87 -8.32
C GLU A 643 19.84 -17.37 -8.09
N LYS A 644 18.86 -16.57 -8.53
CA LYS A 644 18.87 -15.10 -8.41
C LYS A 644 18.42 -14.59 -7.04
N LEU A 645 17.95 -15.49 -6.16
CA LEU A 645 17.55 -15.10 -4.81
C LEU A 645 18.79 -14.70 -4.02
N ASP A 646 18.70 -13.53 -3.38
CA ASP A 646 19.69 -13.08 -2.41
C ASP A 646 19.52 -13.86 -1.12
N ALA A 647 20.36 -14.88 -0.93
CA ALA A 647 20.32 -15.73 0.25
C ALA A 647 20.84 -15.02 1.52
N GLN A 648 21.61 -13.95 1.38
CA GLN A 648 22.26 -13.28 2.53
C GLN A 648 21.25 -12.62 3.46
N ILE A 649 20.03 -12.34 2.99
CA ILE A 649 18.94 -11.85 3.84
C ILE A 649 18.60 -12.82 4.98
N PHE A 650 18.86 -14.12 4.78
CA PHE A 650 18.65 -15.16 5.79
C PHE A 650 19.87 -15.39 6.69
N ASP A 651 21.02 -14.76 6.38
CA ASP A 651 22.25 -14.81 7.20
C ASP A 651 22.29 -13.75 8.31
N GLN A 652 21.28 -12.88 8.38
CA GLN A 652 21.20 -11.83 9.39
C GLN A 652 20.16 -12.22 10.46
N PRO A 653 20.55 -12.90 11.57
CA PRO A 653 19.60 -13.34 12.59
C PRO A 653 18.75 -12.23 13.22
N LYS A 654 19.16 -10.95 13.08
CA LYS A 654 18.44 -9.77 13.57
C LYS A 654 17.42 -9.17 12.59
N THR A 655 17.41 -9.59 11.33
CA THR A 655 16.38 -9.14 10.38
C THR A 655 15.07 -9.89 10.59
N TYR A 656 15.10 -11.07 11.24
CA TYR A 656 13.91 -11.86 11.66
C TYR A 656 13.18 -11.07 12.70
N PRO A 657 11.86 -10.81 12.57
CA PRO A 657 11.19 -9.92 13.49
C PRO A 657 11.54 -10.40 14.90
N PRO A 658 12.35 -9.62 15.65
CA PRO A 658 12.14 -9.62 17.07
C PRO A 658 10.76 -8.98 17.26
N ASP A 659 10.12 -9.18 18.41
CA ASP A 659 9.04 -8.28 18.87
C ASP A 659 7.57 -8.63 18.57
N ASP A 660 7.17 -9.84 18.19
CA ASP A 660 5.76 -10.19 18.45
C ASP A 660 5.44 -10.22 19.97
N LEU A 661 6.46 -10.16 20.85
CA LEU A 661 6.31 -10.14 22.31
C LEU A 661 7.45 -9.34 22.99
N ASP A 662 7.38 -8.01 23.00
CA ASP A 662 8.18 -7.19 23.93
C ASP A 662 7.95 -7.70 25.38
N PRO A 663 8.99 -8.22 26.08
CA PRO A 663 8.86 -8.77 27.42
C PRO A 663 8.46 -7.71 28.46
N LYS A 664 8.57 -6.42 28.14
CA LYS A 664 8.20 -5.31 29.03
C LYS A 664 6.73 -4.90 28.93
N THR A 665 5.98 -5.44 27.99
CA THR A 665 4.56 -5.12 27.85
C THR A 665 3.74 -5.85 28.93
N PRO A 666 3.06 -5.14 29.86
CA PRO A 666 2.16 -5.79 30.81
C PRO A 666 0.98 -6.38 30.03
N LYS A 667 0.69 -7.68 30.17
CA LYS A 667 -0.42 -8.34 29.48
C LYS A 667 -1.32 -9.09 30.47
N GLY A 668 -2.63 -9.05 30.19
CA GLY A 668 -3.70 -9.52 31.07
C GLY A 668 -3.70 -11.04 31.36
N PRO A 669 -4.54 -11.48 32.31
CA PRO A 669 -4.53 -12.84 32.85
C PRO A 669 -4.95 -13.85 31.78
N GLY A 670 -4.03 -14.74 31.39
CA GLY A 670 -4.31 -15.86 30.48
C GLY A 670 -3.32 -16.06 29.33
N ASN A 671 -2.34 -15.17 29.14
CA ASN A 671 -1.33 -15.37 28.09
C ASN A 671 -0.10 -16.12 28.64
N VAL A 672 0.29 -17.18 27.93
CA VAL A 672 1.51 -17.97 28.19
C VAL A 672 2.73 -17.06 28.09
N VAL A 673 3.58 -17.07 29.13
CA VAL A 673 4.85 -16.35 29.17
C VAL A 673 5.81 -17.01 28.18
N VAL A 674 6.17 -16.31 27.10
CA VAL A 674 7.23 -16.73 26.18
C VAL A 674 8.52 -16.05 26.64
N ARG A 675 9.53 -16.82 27.05
CA ARG A 675 10.81 -16.30 27.57
C ARG A 675 11.74 -15.86 26.44
N ASP A 676 12.69 -14.95 26.70
CA ASP A 676 13.76 -14.56 25.74
C ASP A 676 14.51 -15.79 25.18
N GLU A 677 14.59 -16.86 25.97
CA GLU A 677 15.16 -18.17 25.64
C GLU A 677 14.38 -18.91 24.54
N GLU A 678 13.06 -18.72 24.45
CA GLU A 678 12.16 -19.34 23.46
C GLU A 678 12.25 -18.65 22.07
N PHE A 679 13.02 -17.55 21.97
CA PHE A 679 13.29 -16.80 20.74
C PHE A 679 14.73 -16.92 20.25
N ASP A 680 15.58 -17.64 20.99
CA ASP A 680 16.89 -17.98 20.48
C ASP A 680 16.67 -18.82 19.22
N ASN A 681 16.98 -18.26 18.04
CA ASN A 681 16.93 -18.97 16.77
C ASN A 681 17.97 -20.10 16.68
N GLY A 682 18.78 -20.24 17.74
CA GLY A 682 19.80 -21.26 17.90
C GLY A 682 21.03 -20.96 17.11
N PRO A 683 21.96 -21.92 17.07
CA PRO A 683 23.16 -21.79 16.25
C PRO A 683 22.72 -21.57 14.80
N HIS A 684 22.95 -20.35 14.32
CA HIS A 684 22.76 -19.96 12.94
C HIS A 684 23.52 -20.91 12.02
N LEU A 685 22.88 -21.40 10.94
CA LEU A 685 23.52 -22.22 9.91
C LEU A 685 23.86 -21.34 8.70
N PRO A 686 25.10 -20.83 8.58
CA PRO A 686 25.45 -19.85 7.56
C PRO A 686 25.23 -20.37 6.15
N ILE A 687 24.72 -19.51 5.28
CA ILE A 687 24.50 -19.86 3.88
C ILE A 687 25.79 -19.68 3.09
N THR A 688 26.58 -20.76 3.04
CA THR A 688 27.74 -20.82 2.15
C THR A 688 27.30 -20.85 0.68
N PRO A 689 28.15 -20.40 -0.29
CA PRO A 689 27.85 -20.56 -1.71
C PRO A 689 27.53 -22.00 -2.12
N ALA A 690 28.21 -22.98 -1.51
CA ALA A 690 27.95 -24.41 -1.72
C ALA A 690 26.57 -24.83 -1.17
N GLY A 691 26.21 -24.38 0.02
CA GLY A 691 24.90 -24.64 0.62
C GLY A 691 23.75 -24.02 -0.18
N LYS A 692 23.90 -22.76 -0.62
CA LYS A 692 22.95 -22.10 -1.51
C LYS A 692 22.76 -22.91 -2.81
N LYS A 693 23.87 -23.25 -3.48
CA LYS A 693 23.84 -24.03 -4.73
C LYS A 693 23.18 -25.40 -4.53
N LEU A 694 23.48 -26.09 -3.42
CA LEU A 694 22.86 -27.38 -3.10
C LEU A 694 21.34 -27.25 -2.96
N ALA A 695 20.86 -26.24 -2.23
CA ALA A 695 19.42 -25.97 -2.10
C ALA A 695 18.80 -25.65 -3.47
N ASP A 696 19.40 -24.72 -4.22
CA ASP A 696 18.87 -24.27 -5.51
C ASP A 696 18.77 -25.41 -6.54
N ASP A 697 19.83 -26.20 -6.70
CA ASP A 697 19.86 -27.34 -7.62
C ASP A 697 18.82 -28.39 -7.22
N THR A 698 18.67 -28.66 -5.92
CA THR A 698 17.68 -29.62 -5.42
C THR A 698 16.26 -29.17 -5.71
N ILE A 699 15.96 -27.88 -5.51
CA ILE A 699 14.64 -27.31 -5.81
C ILE A 699 14.36 -27.36 -7.32
N ALA A 700 15.35 -27.02 -8.15
CA ALA A 700 15.21 -27.06 -9.60
C ALA A 700 14.95 -28.48 -10.12
N GLU A 701 15.68 -29.47 -9.60
CA GLU A 701 15.46 -30.90 -9.88
C GLU A 701 14.04 -31.32 -9.49
N MET A 702 13.61 -31.00 -8.27
CA MET A 702 12.28 -31.37 -7.77
C MET A 702 11.13 -30.77 -8.58
N LEU A 703 11.25 -29.49 -8.97
CA LEU A 703 10.21 -28.78 -9.69
C LEU A 703 10.33 -28.93 -11.21
N SER A 704 11.31 -29.70 -11.69
CA SER A 704 11.63 -29.86 -13.12
C SER A 704 11.82 -28.50 -13.82
N ILE A 705 12.45 -27.56 -13.14
CA ILE A 705 12.72 -26.20 -13.65
C ILE A 705 14.04 -26.25 -14.41
N ALA A 706 14.00 -25.92 -15.70
CA ALA A 706 15.21 -25.75 -16.50
C ALA A 706 16.05 -24.59 -15.94
N LYS A 707 17.38 -24.76 -15.92
CA LYS A 707 18.34 -23.73 -15.54
C LYS A 707 18.32 -22.55 -16.50
#